data_AF-A0A818DM95-F1
#
_entry.id   AF-A0A818DM95-F1
#
_cell.length_a   1.000
_cell.length_b   1.000
_cell.length_c   1.000
_cell.angle_alpha   90.00
_cell.angle_beta   90.00
_cell.angle_gamma   90.00
#
_symmetry.space_group_name_H-M   'P 1'
#
loop_
_entity.id
_entity.type
_entity.pdbx_description
1 polymer ?
#
loop_
_entity_poly.entity_id
_entity_poly.type
_entity_poly.pdbx_seq_one_letter_code
_entity_poly.pdbx_strand_id
1 'polypeptide(L)'
;MAKSTDNNQEVSTIISDSNQSTMNEDEEAIHFRKVIGAFLYYRTSARNRVRRAFYSYGRLPEAHKRLVPKYESYLSQLLKCIDQNDSLIRQMLTGCEHLFNNYSMPSSCNDTNHKSTPPPSGVTSMDMDKVKTTIKQFVRDWSTDGEQERLVCYAPIIEEDKKRFPIIPTTNEDGSINNFSSTQILVPGAGLGRLSWEFARLGYACQGNEVSLYMLIASHFVLNRCSHINAHTIHPWILNFCNNLSNEDQLRSAQFPDVNTASLPSNSRFSMSAGDFLQVYNEPNDWDCVTTCFFIDTAHNIVEYVERLWKILKSGGVWINFEFSVLHITMVEQLKFIVEQLKRPPFNRNHYNILTFDNLTNNQLLQVLTDVFAVVDPYDPSHKIDIRDEEPEKTAARHMNTLKMLGYRPKLDTDVNTFRQDLVSGGKNVVFPILQWLLEKLPEHKERAYLGRYLSKIDVPTEFLSDAEIAEQYDRYDELMEEFKEVHREFKDLTSTPHTIDDLRRDIKQLEDEKETLEKRLERQKTRVQKVPAAQIELAKNYRKEVEKEEKLNTMKHDLNNVINQLEQKTQRLERQVADQRSSSVDQSPDGIMKRMEEENQVNSYLVTEKFPKELNQMKMKLRYYEEVATNKALGQTELANYRAKISELNSVINKFHEKRVLAKDPTADNLAVFRQQALIVARRKEQSAERLTQLRAENDALEKQFGRTLPMGHSGSSSVAKGSSHVPEGEEFQRYVNMLRSKSNAYKRKRQEINDMTAELQLLKRTEELLKEEVEQIKSRMSMEERKHGIEGYFSTQERLEELSTLKMEQDELKGKTLDEITALIKTLNGRISSKKAELDPILKEVKPLRAKVQELRNEYEAKKSKYDALNANFESSRSTLESEVRGFYEEQYAQESRFHTLKAQMLINAVLLKRANDETSSYISADKATKSYREQLNKQISSTEARIKANREKQKVTKDVQIDGTRQLKYWRDLLRMMELKRKLATGEL
;
A
#
# COMPACT_ATOMS: atom_id res chain seq x y z
N MET A 1 40.75 9.16 52.68
CA MET A 1 39.85 8.08 53.14
C MET A 1 38.64 8.10 52.21
N ALA A 2 38.19 7.06 51.50
CA ALA A 2 38.62 5.69 51.28
C ALA A 2 38.04 5.25 49.91
N LYS A 3 38.64 4.22 49.30
CA LYS A 3 38.34 3.62 47.98
C LYS A 3 36.91 3.06 47.86
N SER A 4 36.23 3.29 46.72
CA SER A 4 35.58 2.24 45.90
C SER A 4 34.88 2.87 44.68
N THR A 5 35.41 2.62 43.49
CA THR A 5 34.72 2.84 42.19
C THR A 5 35.54 2.05 41.19
N ASP A 6 35.03 0.88 40.83
CA ASP A 6 35.27 0.09 39.60
C ASP A 6 34.86 -1.35 39.89
N ASN A 7 33.64 -1.72 39.47
CA ASN A 7 33.21 -3.12 39.30
C ASN A 7 31.83 -3.31 38.63
N ASN A 8 31.13 -2.25 38.19
CA ASN A 8 29.79 -2.40 37.59
C ASN A 8 29.73 -2.30 36.05
N GLN A 9 30.86 -2.14 35.37
CA GLN A 9 30.90 -2.13 33.89
C GLN A 9 31.43 -3.42 33.25
N GLU A 10 32.12 -4.29 33.99
CA GLU A 10 32.53 -5.60 33.45
C GLU A 10 31.41 -6.64 33.54
N VAL A 11 30.51 -6.57 34.53
CA VAL A 11 29.44 -7.57 34.70
C VAL A 11 28.31 -7.40 33.66
N SER A 12 28.00 -6.19 33.20
CA SER A 12 26.97 -6.00 32.16
C SER A 12 27.43 -6.45 30.77
N THR A 13 28.72 -6.33 30.49
CA THR A 13 29.32 -6.69 29.20
C THR A 13 29.53 -8.21 29.09
N ILE A 14 29.88 -8.86 30.21
CA ILE A 14 29.97 -10.32 30.30
C ILE A 14 28.57 -10.97 30.25
N ILE A 15 27.52 -10.29 30.73
CA ILE A 15 26.12 -10.78 30.63
C ILE A 15 25.53 -10.52 29.22
N SER A 16 25.93 -9.46 28.51
CA SER A 16 25.51 -9.24 27.12
C SER A 16 26.20 -10.18 26.13
N ASP A 17 27.50 -10.44 26.30
CA ASP A 17 28.25 -11.38 25.44
C ASP A 17 27.88 -12.84 25.71
N SER A 18 27.55 -13.19 26.96
CA SER A 18 27.04 -14.54 27.27
C SER A 18 25.60 -14.74 26.80
N ASN A 19 24.74 -13.70 26.80
CA ASN A 19 23.39 -13.79 26.22
C ASN A 19 23.38 -13.74 24.68
N GLN A 20 24.31 -13.04 24.02
CA GLN A 20 24.44 -13.05 22.55
C GLN A 20 25.05 -14.36 22.03
N SER A 21 26.05 -14.92 22.72
CA SER A 21 26.62 -16.23 22.35
C SER A 21 25.60 -17.35 22.53
N THR A 22 24.84 -17.36 23.64
CA THR A 22 23.77 -18.36 23.86
C THR A 22 22.60 -18.22 22.88
N MET A 23 22.19 -16.99 22.52
CA MET A 23 21.17 -16.78 21.47
C MET A 23 21.64 -17.25 20.08
N ASN A 24 22.90 -17.01 19.71
CA ASN A 24 23.45 -17.47 18.43
C ASN A 24 23.59 -19.01 18.37
N GLU A 25 23.98 -19.66 19.48
CA GLU A 25 24.04 -21.12 19.58
C GLU A 25 22.64 -21.75 19.43
N ASP A 26 21.61 -21.14 20.01
CA ASP A 26 20.22 -21.60 19.86
C ASP A 26 19.70 -21.45 18.42
N GLU A 27 20.04 -20.35 17.73
CA GLU A 27 19.67 -20.14 16.33
C GLU A 27 20.38 -21.11 15.38
N GLU A 28 21.67 -21.38 15.60
CA GLU A 28 22.43 -22.36 14.82
C GLU A 28 21.89 -23.78 15.05
N ALA A 29 21.52 -24.13 16.29
CA ALA A 29 20.84 -25.39 16.62
C ALA A 29 19.53 -25.58 15.84
N ILE A 30 18.73 -24.51 15.78
CA ILE A 30 17.45 -24.48 15.05
C ILE A 30 17.72 -24.63 13.55
N HIS A 31 18.72 -23.93 13.01
CA HIS A 31 19.11 -24.04 11.62
C HIS A 31 19.57 -25.46 11.27
N PHE A 32 20.41 -26.07 12.11
CA PHE A 32 20.87 -27.45 11.94
C PHE A 32 19.70 -28.44 11.92
N ARG A 33 18.80 -28.38 12.90
CA ARG A 33 17.59 -29.24 12.93
C ARG A 33 16.71 -29.04 11.69
N LYS A 34 16.59 -27.80 11.19
CA LYS A 34 15.86 -27.50 9.97
C LYS A 34 16.50 -28.14 8.74
N VAL A 35 17.83 -28.09 8.60
CA VAL A 35 18.57 -28.72 7.49
C VAL A 35 18.43 -30.24 7.51
N ILE A 36 18.57 -30.87 8.69
CA ILE A 36 18.29 -32.30 8.87
C ILE A 36 16.84 -32.61 8.46
N GLY A 37 15.88 -31.79 8.90
CA GLY A 37 14.47 -31.90 8.52
C GLY A 37 14.26 -31.80 7.00
N ALA A 38 15.00 -30.94 6.31
CA ALA A 38 14.93 -30.78 4.86
C ALA A 38 15.43 -32.03 4.12
N PHE A 39 16.56 -32.61 4.53
CA PHE A 39 17.05 -33.87 3.97
C PHE A 39 16.06 -35.02 4.19
N LEU A 40 15.50 -35.15 5.40
CA LEU A 40 14.49 -36.18 5.71
C LEU A 40 13.18 -35.97 4.94
N TYR A 41 12.86 -34.73 4.56
CA TYR A 41 11.67 -34.40 3.78
C TYR A 41 11.84 -34.65 2.26
N TYR A 42 13.07 -34.89 1.78
CA TYR A 42 13.38 -35.10 0.37
C TYR A 42 12.46 -36.11 -0.31
N ARG A 43 12.34 -37.33 0.26
CA ARG A 43 11.51 -38.39 -0.31
C ARG A 43 10.07 -37.96 -0.48
N THR A 44 9.49 -37.34 0.54
CA THR A 44 8.09 -36.89 0.52
C THR A 44 7.89 -35.82 -0.57
N SER A 45 8.78 -34.82 -0.61
CA SER A 45 8.74 -33.75 -1.62
C SER A 45 8.89 -34.28 -3.05
N ALA A 46 9.91 -35.10 -3.29
CA ALA A 46 10.21 -35.71 -4.58
C ALA A 46 9.07 -36.62 -5.07
N ARG A 47 8.56 -37.51 -4.22
CA ARG A 47 7.43 -38.39 -4.57
C ARG A 47 6.17 -37.59 -4.86
N ASN A 48 5.92 -36.49 -4.15
CA ASN A 48 4.78 -35.61 -4.45
C ASN A 48 4.87 -34.99 -5.85
N ARG A 49 6.07 -34.64 -6.33
CA ARG A 49 6.27 -34.16 -7.70
C ARG A 49 5.95 -35.23 -8.75
N VAL A 50 6.35 -36.48 -8.52
CA VAL A 50 6.05 -37.62 -9.41
C VAL A 50 4.57 -38.00 -9.35
N ARG A 51 3.95 -37.99 -8.17
CA ARG A 51 2.50 -38.22 -7.99
C ARG A 51 1.65 -37.23 -8.78
N ARG A 52 2.05 -35.96 -8.84
CA ARG A 52 1.39 -34.96 -9.71
C ARG A 52 1.50 -35.33 -11.20
N ALA A 53 2.62 -35.91 -11.62
CA ALA A 53 2.79 -36.40 -12.99
C ALA A 53 1.88 -37.63 -13.27
N PHE A 54 1.81 -38.60 -12.35
CA PHE A 54 0.87 -39.72 -12.45
C PHE A 54 -0.58 -39.24 -12.55
N TYR A 55 -0.98 -38.29 -11.69
CA TYR A 55 -2.33 -37.73 -11.71
C TYR A 55 -2.65 -37.04 -13.03
N SER A 56 -1.71 -36.26 -13.56
CA SER A 56 -1.89 -35.55 -14.84
C SER A 56 -1.99 -36.51 -16.01
N TYR A 57 -1.13 -37.54 -16.04
CA TYR A 57 -1.17 -38.59 -17.05
C TYR A 57 -2.48 -39.40 -17.01
N GLY A 58 -2.96 -39.74 -15.81
CA GLY A 58 -4.21 -40.47 -15.62
C GLY A 58 -5.45 -39.76 -16.17
N ARG A 59 -5.42 -38.42 -16.24
CA ARG A 59 -6.51 -37.59 -16.79
C ARG A 59 -6.49 -37.45 -18.31
N LEU A 60 -5.43 -37.90 -18.99
CA LEU A 60 -5.39 -37.86 -20.44
C LEU A 60 -6.40 -38.83 -21.07
N PRO A 61 -6.99 -38.51 -22.24
CA PRO A 61 -7.79 -39.47 -23.00
C PRO A 61 -7.01 -40.74 -23.34
N GLU A 62 -7.69 -41.89 -23.41
CA GLU A 62 -7.04 -43.18 -23.73
C GLU A 62 -6.32 -43.17 -25.08
N ALA A 63 -6.83 -42.43 -26.06
CA ALA A 63 -6.15 -42.25 -27.35
C ALA A 63 -4.77 -41.61 -27.20
N HIS A 64 -4.60 -40.65 -26.29
CA HIS A 64 -3.32 -39.98 -26.04
C HIS A 64 -2.37 -40.86 -25.21
N LYS A 65 -2.90 -41.62 -24.24
CA LYS A 65 -2.10 -42.58 -23.46
C LYS A 65 -1.46 -43.66 -24.35
N ARG A 66 -2.18 -44.11 -25.39
CA ARG A 66 -1.64 -45.05 -26.39
C ARG A 66 -0.44 -44.50 -27.18
N LEU A 67 -0.28 -43.17 -27.28
CA LEU A 67 0.89 -42.55 -27.94
C LEU A 67 2.16 -42.64 -27.06
N VAL A 68 2.00 -42.80 -25.74
CA VAL A 68 3.10 -42.83 -24.77
C VAL A 68 2.92 -43.99 -23.77
N PRO A 69 2.83 -45.25 -24.24
CA PRO A 69 2.39 -46.38 -23.43
C PRO A 69 3.34 -46.72 -22.27
N LYS A 70 4.61 -46.31 -22.36
CA LYS A 70 5.64 -46.57 -21.35
C LYS A 70 5.71 -45.52 -20.24
N TYR A 71 4.96 -44.41 -20.35
CA TYR A 71 5.11 -43.27 -19.45
C TYR A 71 4.79 -43.60 -17.98
N GLU A 72 3.81 -44.46 -17.73
CA GLU A 72 3.46 -44.89 -16.37
C GLU A 72 4.55 -45.77 -15.72
N SER A 73 5.12 -46.68 -16.50
CA SER A 73 6.27 -47.50 -16.07
C SER A 73 7.49 -46.61 -15.80
N TYR A 74 7.72 -45.62 -16.66
CA TYR A 74 8.77 -44.62 -16.49
C TYR A 74 8.63 -43.82 -15.19
N LEU A 75 7.43 -43.29 -14.89
CA LEU A 75 7.17 -42.60 -13.63
C LEU A 75 7.38 -43.52 -12.40
N SER A 76 7.12 -44.83 -12.55
CA SER A 76 7.38 -45.82 -11.50
C SER A 76 8.87 -46.02 -11.27
N GLN A 77 9.69 -45.94 -12.32
CA GLN A 77 11.15 -45.99 -12.21
C GLN A 77 11.69 -44.74 -11.49
N LEU A 78 11.14 -43.54 -11.77
CA LEU A 78 11.49 -42.32 -11.03
C LEU A 78 11.24 -42.48 -9.52
N LEU A 79 10.14 -43.12 -9.11
CA LEU A 79 9.87 -43.38 -7.69
C LEU A 79 10.93 -44.29 -7.05
N LYS A 80 11.44 -45.29 -7.77
CA LYS A 80 12.52 -46.17 -7.30
C LYS A 80 13.82 -45.40 -7.11
N CYS A 81 14.19 -44.56 -8.08
CA CYS A 81 15.38 -43.71 -7.97
C CYS A 81 15.27 -42.71 -6.81
N ILE A 82 14.07 -42.17 -6.54
CA ILE A 82 13.83 -41.32 -5.37
C ILE A 82 14.06 -42.09 -4.07
N ASP A 83 13.60 -43.34 -3.98
CA ASP A 83 13.79 -44.18 -2.80
C ASP A 83 15.28 -44.55 -2.60
N GLN A 84 16.03 -44.76 -3.67
CA GLN A 84 17.49 -44.97 -3.62
C GLN A 84 18.22 -43.72 -3.09
N ASN A 85 17.89 -42.54 -3.62
CA ASN A 85 18.45 -41.28 -3.11
C ASN A 85 18.09 -41.06 -1.63
N ASP A 86 16.87 -41.36 -1.19
CA ASP A 86 16.49 -41.23 0.23
C ASP A 86 17.28 -42.18 1.14
N SER A 87 17.52 -43.42 0.68
CA SER A 87 18.35 -44.37 1.42
C SER A 87 19.76 -43.84 1.64
N LEU A 88 20.37 -43.29 0.58
CA LEU A 88 21.69 -42.67 0.64
C LEU A 88 21.70 -41.43 1.55
N ILE A 89 20.69 -40.56 1.45
CA ILE A 89 20.56 -39.39 2.33
C ILE A 89 20.49 -39.83 3.81
N ARG A 90 19.74 -40.88 4.14
CA ARG A 90 19.70 -41.42 5.52
C ARG A 90 21.05 -41.96 5.98
N GLN A 91 21.79 -42.64 5.12
CA GLN A 91 23.15 -43.10 5.42
C GLN A 91 24.09 -41.91 5.68
N MET A 92 23.99 -40.86 4.86
CA MET A 92 24.74 -39.61 5.02
C MET A 92 24.44 -38.93 6.36
N LEU A 93 23.18 -38.85 6.77
CA LEU A 93 22.77 -38.27 8.04
C LEU A 93 23.17 -39.12 9.27
N THR A 94 23.48 -40.40 9.09
CA THR A 94 23.89 -41.27 10.19
C THR A 94 25.23 -40.79 10.74
N GLY A 95 25.33 -40.55 12.05
CA GLY A 95 26.56 -40.05 12.68
C GLY A 95 26.83 -38.55 12.51
N CYS A 96 25.92 -37.79 11.90
CA CYS A 96 25.99 -36.32 11.87
C CYS A 96 25.73 -35.66 13.24
N GLU A 97 25.32 -36.43 14.25
CA GLU A 97 25.13 -35.98 15.63
C GLU A 97 26.46 -35.56 16.28
N HIS A 98 27.58 -36.08 15.79
CA HIS A 98 28.93 -35.79 16.30
C HIS A 98 29.65 -34.70 15.50
N LEU A 99 29.07 -34.22 14.40
CA LEU A 99 29.63 -33.14 13.57
C LEU A 99 29.61 -31.80 14.31
N PHE A 100 28.62 -31.61 15.19
CA PHE A 100 28.45 -30.42 16.00
C PHE A 100 28.22 -30.89 17.44
N ASN A 101 29.25 -30.82 18.29
CA ASN A 101 29.32 -31.42 19.63
C ASN A 101 28.17 -31.05 20.62
N ASN A 102 27.21 -30.21 20.23
CA ASN A 102 26.20 -29.60 21.11
C ASN A 102 24.73 -29.85 20.70
N TYR A 103 24.42 -30.59 19.62
CA TYR A 103 23.03 -30.66 19.11
C TYR A 103 22.42 -32.07 19.16
N SER A 104 21.45 -32.25 20.05
CA SER A 104 20.62 -33.46 20.14
C SER A 104 19.60 -33.55 19.00
N MET A 105 19.51 -34.73 18.38
CA MET A 105 18.54 -35.03 17.33
C MET A 105 17.10 -35.04 17.86
N PRO A 106 16.11 -34.59 17.07
CA PRO A 106 14.71 -34.79 17.42
C PRO A 106 14.40 -36.30 17.51
N SER A 107 13.89 -36.76 18.66
CA SER A 107 13.62 -38.18 19.00
C SER A 107 12.56 -38.91 18.16
N SER A 108 12.28 -38.48 16.93
CA SER A 108 11.27 -39.04 16.04
C SER A 108 11.86 -39.54 14.71
N CYS A 109 13.12 -39.98 14.71
CA CYS A 109 13.79 -40.50 13.51
C CYS A 109 13.46 -41.96 13.16
N ASN A 110 12.67 -42.68 13.97
CA ASN A 110 12.37 -44.11 13.78
C ASN A 110 10.94 -44.44 13.30
N ASP A 111 10.07 -43.46 13.03
CA ASP A 111 8.72 -43.78 12.59
C ASP A 111 8.69 -44.10 11.08
N THR A 112 8.85 -45.38 10.78
CA THR A 112 8.80 -46.00 9.44
C THR A 112 7.39 -46.02 8.83
N ASN A 113 6.41 -45.35 9.45
CA ASN A 113 5.02 -45.41 9.03
C ASN A 113 4.69 -44.46 7.85
N HIS A 114 4.39 -45.10 6.73
CA HIS A 114 3.97 -44.57 5.44
C HIS A 114 2.70 -43.68 5.46
N LYS A 115 2.78 -42.47 6.01
CA LYS A 115 1.79 -41.40 5.77
C LYS A 115 2.52 -40.13 5.33
N SER A 116 1.95 -39.46 4.34
CA SER A 116 2.42 -38.17 3.81
C SER A 116 2.52 -37.14 4.94
N THR A 117 3.70 -37.02 5.53
CA THR A 117 3.99 -36.04 6.56
C THR A 117 4.01 -34.64 5.93
N PRO A 118 3.40 -33.62 6.56
CA PRO A 118 3.68 -32.24 6.21
C PRO A 118 5.19 -31.96 6.35
N PRO A 119 5.74 -30.93 5.67
CA PRO A 119 7.12 -30.54 5.93
C PRO A 119 7.30 -30.31 7.43
N PRO A 120 8.38 -30.81 8.06
CA PRO A 120 8.72 -30.45 9.43
C PRO A 120 8.64 -28.92 9.59
N SER A 121 8.19 -28.43 10.75
CA SER A 121 8.05 -27.00 11.01
C SER A 121 9.33 -26.25 10.63
N GLY A 122 9.23 -25.33 9.67
CA GLY A 122 10.35 -24.50 9.22
C GLY A 122 11.01 -24.90 7.89
N VAL A 123 10.74 -26.08 7.33
CA VAL A 123 11.27 -26.51 6.02
C VAL A 123 10.50 -25.86 4.87
N THR A 124 11.21 -25.17 3.97
CA THR A 124 10.65 -24.42 2.84
C THR A 124 10.95 -25.08 1.49
N SER A 125 10.40 -24.52 0.40
CA SER A 125 10.75 -24.97 -0.96
C SER A 125 12.20 -24.64 -1.34
N MET A 126 12.75 -23.53 -0.83
CA MET A 126 14.16 -23.16 -1.04
C MET A 126 15.10 -24.17 -0.39
N ASP A 127 14.74 -24.69 0.78
CA ASP A 127 15.51 -25.77 1.44
C ASP A 127 15.53 -27.04 0.57
N MET A 128 14.42 -27.35 -0.09
CA MET A 128 14.38 -28.47 -1.03
C MET A 128 15.23 -28.25 -2.27
N ASP A 129 15.37 -27.01 -2.75
CA ASP A 129 16.27 -26.68 -3.85
C ASP A 129 17.73 -26.82 -3.42
N LYS A 130 18.08 -26.44 -2.18
CA LYS A 130 19.41 -26.69 -1.60
C LYS A 130 19.74 -28.19 -1.55
N VAL A 131 18.81 -29.03 -1.07
CA VAL A 131 19.00 -30.51 -1.09
C VAL A 131 19.26 -31.02 -2.51
N LYS A 132 18.52 -30.54 -3.52
CA LYS A 132 18.74 -30.93 -4.92
C LYS A 132 20.12 -30.49 -5.41
N THR A 133 20.55 -29.28 -5.06
CA THR A 133 21.88 -28.76 -5.42
C THR A 133 22.97 -29.62 -4.78
N THR A 134 22.86 -29.96 -3.50
CA THR A 134 23.80 -30.85 -2.81
C THR A 134 23.90 -32.22 -3.49
N ILE A 135 22.76 -32.81 -3.89
CA ILE A 135 22.73 -34.08 -4.65
C ILE A 135 23.52 -33.97 -5.96
N LYS A 136 23.39 -32.85 -6.69
CA LYS A 136 24.15 -32.59 -7.92
C LYS A 136 25.63 -32.35 -7.65
N GLN A 137 25.97 -31.73 -6.52
CA GLN A 137 27.35 -31.42 -6.15
C GLN A 137 28.20 -32.70 -5.98
N PHE A 138 27.60 -33.83 -5.56
CA PHE A 138 28.29 -35.13 -5.56
C PHE A 138 28.82 -35.52 -6.95
N VAL A 139 28.09 -35.16 -8.01
CA VAL A 139 28.51 -35.43 -9.39
C VAL A 139 29.75 -34.62 -9.72
N ARG A 140 29.68 -33.30 -9.51
CA ARG A 140 30.77 -32.37 -9.80
C ARG A 140 32.03 -32.76 -9.04
N ASP A 141 31.93 -32.94 -7.73
CA ASP A 141 33.11 -33.08 -6.86
C ASP A 141 33.64 -34.52 -6.75
N TRP A 142 32.78 -35.54 -6.85
CA TRP A 142 33.16 -36.90 -6.46
C TRP A 142 32.69 -37.99 -7.43
N SER A 143 32.19 -37.65 -8.61
CA SER A 143 31.87 -38.64 -9.65
C SER A 143 32.76 -38.47 -10.87
N THR A 144 33.01 -39.56 -11.58
CA THR A 144 33.66 -39.54 -12.91
C THR A 144 32.87 -38.66 -13.89
N ASP A 145 31.54 -38.61 -13.76
CA ASP A 145 30.68 -37.75 -14.57
C ASP A 145 31.01 -36.25 -14.46
N GLY A 146 31.61 -35.81 -13.35
CA GLY A 146 32.06 -34.43 -13.13
C GLY A 146 33.52 -34.16 -13.49
N GLU A 147 34.27 -35.16 -13.97
CA GLU A 147 35.72 -35.04 -14.20
C GLU A 147 36.08 -33.92 -15.17
N GLN A 148 35.37 -33.82 -16.30
CA GLN A 148 35.61 -32.77 -17.30
C GLN A 148 35.37 -31.37 -16.72
N GLU A 149 34.34 -31.21 -15.89
CA GLU A 149 34.06 -29.94 -15.22
C GLU A 149 35.19 -29.57 -14.24
N ARG A 150 35.69 -30.55 -13.47
CA ARG A 150 36.84 -30.34 -12.58
C ARG A 150 38.13 -30.07 -13.34
N LEU A 151 38.35 -30.69 -14.50
CA LEU A 151 39.53 -30.41 -15.33
C LEU A 151 39.52 -28.95 -15.81
N VAL A 152 38.36 -28.42 -16.17
CA VAL A 152 38.23 -27.02 -16.60
C VAL A 152 38.36 -26.05 -15.42
N CYS A 153 37.81 -26.39 -14.25
CA CYS A 153 37.75 -25.46 -13.10
C CYS A 153 38.92 -25.60 -12.12
N TYR A 154 39.28 -26.82 -11.74
CA TYR A 154 40.25 -27.09 -10.66
C TYR A 154 41.67 -27.20 -11.19
N ALA A 155 41.89 -27.75 -12.39
CA ALA A 155 43.23 -27.93 -12.91
C ALA A 155 43.99 -26.60 -13.09
N PRO A 156 43.41 -25.52 -13.66
CA PRO A 156 44.12 -24.25 -13.81
C PRO A 156 44.56 -23.63 -12.48
N ILE A 157 43.70 -23.76 -11.46
CA ILE A 157 44.02 -23.32 -10.10
C ILE A 157 45.22 -24.12 -9.57
N ILE A 158 45.13 -25.45 -9.60
CA ILE A 158 46.16 -26.35 -9.07
C ILE A 158 47.50 -26.15 -9.79
N GLU A 159 47.47 -25.93 -11.11
CA GLU A 159 48.67 -25.67 -11.91
C GLU A 159 49.34 -24.35 -11.56
N GLU A 160 48.57 -23.28 -11.37
CA GLU A 160 49.12 -21.99 -10.96
C GLU A 160 49.69 -22.06 -9.53
N ASP A 161 49.07 -22.84 -8.64
CA ASP A 161 49.58 -23.07 -7.29
C ASP A 161 50.89 -23.86 -7.30
N LYS A 162 50.98 -24.93 -8.09
CA LYS A 162 52.23 -25.70 -8.30
C LYS A 162 53.36 -24.85 -8.83
N LYS A 163 53.04 -23.91 -9.71
CA LYS A 163 54.00 -22.98 -10.32
C LYS A 163 54.52 -21.97 -9.29
N ARG A 164 53.67 -21.47 -8.41
CA ARG A 164 54.03 -20.46 -7.38
C ARG A 164 54.67 -21.09 -6.15
N PHE A 165 54.21 -22.26 -5.75
CA PHE A 165 54.64 -22.98 -4.56
C PHE A 165 55.10 -24.41 -4.92
N PRO A 166 56.24 -24.56 -5.63
CA PRO A 166 56.74 -25.89 -5.99
C PRO A 166 57.14 -26.68 -4.74
N ILE A 167 56.70 -27.93 -4.67
CA ILE A 167 57.06 -28.84 -3.58
C ILE A 167 58.46 -29.40 -3.87
N ILE A 168 59.42 -29.09 -2.99
CA ILE A 168 60.79 -29.58 -3.07
C ILE A 168 60.95 -30.71 -2.04
N PRO A 169 61.16 -31.97 -2.46
CA PRO A 169 61.38 -33.08 -1.55
C PRO A 169 62.60 -32.83 -0.63
N THR A 170 62.41 -33.00 0.68
CA THR A 170 63.50 -32.90 1.68
C THR A 170 63.70 -34.24 2.37
N THR A 171 64.92 -34.55 2.81
CA THR A 171 65.19 -35.79 3.55
C THR A 171 65.11 -35.52 5.05
N ASN A 172 64.26 -36.24 5.76
CA ASN A 172 64.15 -36.18 7.21
C ASN A 172 65.39 -36.82 7.88
N GLU A 173 65.59 -36.54 9.18
CA GLU A 173 66.72 -37.07 9.97
C GLU A 173 66.75 -38.60 10.05
N ASP A 174 65.61 -39.28 9.84
CA ASP A 174 65.47 -40.74 9.81
C ASP A 174 65.72 -41.35 8.41
N GLY A 175 66.09 -40.54 7.42
CA GLY A 175 66.31 -40.95 6.03
C GLY A 175 65.05 -41.05 5.18
N SER A 176 63.86 -40.73 5.71
CA SER A 176 62.61 -40.70 4.94
C SER A 176 62.50 -39.44 4.07
N ILE A 177 61.90 -39.54 2.88
CA ILE A 177 61.67 -38.40 1.98
C ILE A 177 60.36 -37.71 2.40
N ASN A 178 60.46 -36.42 2.76
CA ASN A 178 59.36 -35.51 3.01
C ASN A 178 58.92 -34.82 1.71
N ASN A 179 57.75 -35.22 1.21
CA ASN A 179 57.11 -34.63 0.03
C ASN A 179 55.98 -33.64 0.41
N PHE A 180 55.97 -33.13 1.65
CA PHE A 180 54.95 -32.18 2.11
C PHE A 180 55.50 -30.76 2.16
N SER A 181 54.67 -29.80 1.74
CA SER A 181 54.99 -28.38 1.80
C SER A 181 54.61 -27.77 3.15
N SER A 182 55.36 -26.73 3.56
CA SER A 182 54.95 -25.85 4.65
C SER A 182 53.81 -24.90 4.24
N THR A 183 53.60 -24.68 2.94
CA THR A 183 52.59 -23.78 2.35
C THR A 183 51.18 -24.11 2.84
N GLN A 184 50.51 -23.11 3.42
CA GLN A 184 49.12 -23.15 3.87
C GLN A 184 48.20 -22.55 2.82
N ILE A 185 47.28 -23.38 2.32
CA ILE A 185 46.26 -23.02 1.33
C ILE A 185 44.89 -23.01 2.01
N LEU A 186 44.18 -21.90 1.88
CA LEU A 186 42.77 -21.78 2.26
C LEU A 186 41.88 -21.87 1.02
N VAL A 187 40.81 -22.65 1.10
CA VAL A 187 39.78 -22.74 0.04
C VAL A 187 38.42 -22.32 0.62
N PRO A 188 38.03 -21.04 0.54
CA PRO A 188 36.69 -20.59 0.92
C PRO A 188 35.62 -21.12 -0.04
N GLY A 189 34.44 -21.44 0.50
CA GLY A 189 33.35 -22.02 -0.30
C GLY A 189 33.70 -23.39 -0.88
N ALA A 190 34.34 -24.25 -0.07
CA ALA A 190 34.91 -25.51 -0.54
C ALA A 190 33.88 -26.55 -1.03
N GLY A 191 32.57 -26.33 -0.84
CA GLY A 191 31.53 -27.22 -1.31
C GLY A 191 31.66 -28.61 -0.68
N LEU A 192 31.84 -29.65 -1.50
CA LEU A 192 32.08 -31.01 -0.98
C LEU A 192 33.55 -31.33 -0.71
N GLY A 193 34.44 -30.34 -0.79
CA GLY A 193 35.84 -30.44 -0.37
C GLY A 193 36.80 -31.08 -1.37
N ARG A 194 36.37 -31.35 -2.62
CA ARG A 194 37.23 -32.01 -3.62
C ARG A 194 38.49 -31.22 -3.94
N LEU A 195 38.37 -29.92 -4.21
CA LEU A 195 39.53 -29.08 -4.53
C LEU A 195 40.53 -29.04 -3.36
N SER A 196 40.03 -28.88 -2.13
CA SER A 196 40.86 -28.91 -0.92
C SER A 196 41.55 -30.26 -0.72
N TRP A 197 40.85 -31.36 -1.00
CA TRP A 197 41.41 -32.71 -0.97
C TRP A 197 42.48 -32.93 -2.04
N GLU A 198 42.32 -32.37 -3.24
CA GLU A 198 43.32 -32.43 -4.32
C GLU A 198 44.62 -31.72 -3.91
N PHE A 199 44.55 -30.56 -3.26
CA PHE A 199 45.73 -29.88 -2.71
C PHE A 199 46.42 -30.70 -1.62
N ALA A 200 45.64 -31.25 -0.69
CA ALA A 200 46.18 -32.12 0.36
C ALA A 200 46.87 -33.36 -0.23
N ARG A 201 46.25 -34.00 -1.24
CA ARG A 201 46.82 -35.15 -1.95
C ARG A 201 48.17 -34.82 -2.59
N LEU A 202 48.33 -33.60 -3.09
CA LEU A 202 49.58 -33.14 -3.69
C LEU A 202 50.67 -32.85 -2.66
N GLY A 203 50.36 -32.77 -1.37
CA GLY A 203 51.31 -32.56 -0.28
C GLY A 203 51.25 -31.15 0.35
N TYR A 204 50.32 -30.30 -0.05
CA TYR A 204 50.11 -29.00 0.59
C TYR A 204 49.32 -29.12 1.89
N ALA A 205 49.45 -28.13 2.76
CA ALA A 205 48.55 -28.00 3.89
C ALA A 205 47.32 -27.21 3.47
N CYS A 206 46.19 -27.90 3.34
CA CYS A 206 44.97 -27.31 2.83
C CYS A 206 43.87 -27.32 3.87
N GLN A 207 43.20 -26.18 4.04
CA GLN A 207 41.96 -26.09 4.76
C GLN A 207 40.86 -25.64 3.81
N GLY A 208 39.77 -26.41 3.71
CA GLY A 208 38.54 -25.91 3.10
C GLY A 208 37.66 -25.21 4.13
N ASN A 209 36.89 -24.22 3.70
CA ASN A 209 35.89 -23.55 4.54
C ASN A 209 34.52 -23.58 3.86
N GLU A 210 33.47 -23.87 4.61
CA GLU A 210 32.11 -23.89 4.11
C GLU A 210 31.12 -23.41 5.17
N VAL A 211 30.10 -22.65 4.74
CA VAL A 211 29.06 -22.07 5.61
C VAL A 211 27.75 -22.87 5.51
N SER A 212 27.50 -23.51 4.37
CA SER A 212 26.29 -24.27 4.13
C SER A 212 26.31 -25.61 4.86
N LEU A 213 25.46 -25.76 5.88
CA LEU A 213 25.25 -27.04 6.57
C LEU A 213 24.89 -28.20 5.61
N TYR A 214 24.23 -27.90 4.49
CA TYR A 214 23.95 -28.90 3.46
C TYR A 214 25.22 -29.49 2.84
N MET A 215 26.20 -28.63 2.54
CA MET A 215 27.49 -29.04 1.98
C MET A 215 28.40 -29.65 3.05
N LEU A 216 28.40 -29.12 4.27
CA LEU A 216 29.17 -29.68 5.40
C LEU A 216 28.75 -31.10 5.75
N ILE A 217 27.45 -31.38 5.82
CA ILE A 217 26.93 -32.74 6.07
C ILE A 217 27.36 -33.70 4.95
N ALA A 218 27.24 -33.27 3.69
CA ALA A 218 27.59 -34.09 2.54
C ALA A 218 29.11 -34.30 2.40
N SER A 219 29.92 -33.26 2.60
CA SER A 219 31.39 -33.34 2.57
C SER A 219 31.92 -34.24 3.66
N HIS A 220 31.40 -34.13 4.89
CA HIS A 220 31.76 -35.02 5.99
C HIS A 220 31.49 -36.49 5.65
N PHE A 221 30.34 -36.80 5.04
CA PHE A 221 30.03 -38.16 4.63
C PHE A 221 31.03 -38.69 3.58
N VAL A 222 31.39 -37.90 2.58
CA VAL A 222 32.35 -38.34 1.55
C VAL A 222 33.76 -38.47 2.09
N LEU A 223 34.24 -37.45 2.80
CA LEU A 223 35.62 -37.37 3.26
C LEU A 223 35.93 -38.34 4.39
N ASN A 224 34.97 -38.60 5.29
CA ASN A 224 35.22 -39.37 6.51
C ASN A 224 34.58 -40.76 6.51
N ARG A 225 33.60 -41.04 5.64
CA ARG A 225 32.84 -42.31 5.69
C ARG A 225 32.86 -43.13 4.40
N CYS A 226 33.32 -42.56 3.28
CA CYS A 226 33.41 -43.29 2.01
C CYS A 226 34.83 -43.81 1.78
N SER A 227 35.10 -45.09 2.04
CA SER A 227 36.44 -45.69 1.91
C SER A 227 36.69 -46.46 0.61
N HIS A 228 35.69 -46.61 -0.25
CA HIS A 228 35.78 -47.41 -1.48
C HIS A 228 35.34 -46.59 -2.69
N ILE A 229 36.04 -46.79 -3.81
CA ILE A 229 35.73 -46.14 -5.09
C ILE A 229 34.37 -46.64 -5.58
N ASN A 230 33.53 -45.72 -6.04
CA ASN A 230 32.18 -45.95 -6.59
C ASN A 230 31.26 -46.75 -5.66
N ALA A 231 31.46 -46.62 -4.34
CA ALA A 231 30.69 -47.34 -3.32
C ALA A 231 29.21 -46.93 -3.28
N HIS A 232 28.90 -45.70 -3.68
CA HIS A 232 27.56 -45.13 -3.60
C HIS A 232 27.04 -44.74 -4.98
N THR A 233 25.73 -44.88 -5.16
CA THR A 233 25.02 -44.51 -6.38
C THR A 233 23.96 -43.47 -6.06
N ILE A 234 23.90 -42.41 -6.86
CA ILE A 234 22.94 -41.32 -6.71
C ILE A 234 22.29 -41.01 -8.06
N HIS A 235 21.03 -40.58 -8.05
CA HIS A 235 20.27 -40.20 -9.23
C HIS A 235 20.00 -38.69 -9.22
N PRO A 236 20.91 -37.85 -9.73
CA PRO A 236 20.86 -36.41 -9.54
C PRO A 236 19.86 -35.67 -10.45
N TRP A 237 19.45 -36.32 -11.55
CA TRP A 237 18.64 -35.68 -12.60
C TRP A 237 17.14 -35.93 -12.46
N ILE A 238 16.71 -36.83 -11.58
CA ILE A 238 15.34 -37.37 -11.53
C ILE A 238 14.24 -36.35 -11.21
N LEU A 239 14.59 -35.17 -10.69
CA LEU A 239 13.64 -34.08 -10.44
C LEU A 239 13.60 -33.03 -11.56
N ASN A 240 14.41 -33.17 -12.61
CA ASN A 240 14.34 -32.34 -13.80
C ASN A 240 13.39 -32.96 -14.84
N PHE A 241 12.18 -32.38 -14.98
CA PHE A 241 11.14 -32.88 -15.89
C PHE A 241 11.13 -32.16 -17.25
N CYS A 242 12.10 -31.27 -17.49
CA CYS A 242 12.18 -30.46 -18.69
C CYS A 242 13.53 -30.71 -19.38
N ASN A 243 13.56 -30.53 -20.70
CA ASN A 243 14.78 -30.62 -21.52
C ASN A 243 15.52 -31.96 -21.43
N ASN A 244 14.77 -33.07 -21.28
CA ASN A 244 15.32 -34.42 -21.37
C ASN A 244 15.16 -34.89 -22.82
N LEU A 245 16.27 -35.28 -23.47
CA LEU A 245 16.23 -35.83 -24.83
C LEU A 245 15.62 -37.23 -24.85
N SER A 246 15.87 -38.00 -23.79
CA SER A 246 15.31 -39.32 -23.53
C SER A 246 14.86 -39.47 -22.08
N ASN A 247 14.08 -40.51 -21.79
CA ASN A 247 13.66 -40.84 -20.42
C ASN A 247 14.85 -41.36 -19.59
N GLU A 248 15.77 -42.04 -20.27
CA GLU A 248 16.99 -42.61 -19.74
C GLU A 248 17.92 -41.50 -19.19
N ASP A 249 17.96 -40.33 -19.83
CA ASP A 249 18.74 -39.18 -19.36
C ASP A 249 18.29 -38.71 -17.96
N GLN A 250 16.98 -38.66 -17.71
CA GLN A 250 16.44 -38.26 -16.41
C GLN A 250 16.68 -39.33 -15.33
N LEU A 251 16.70 -40.61 -15.72
CA LEU A 251 16.90 -41.75 -14.81
C LEU A 251 18.37 -42.07 -14.55
N ARG A 252 19.31 -41.52 -15.32
CA ARG A 252 20.73 -41.80 -15.22
C ARG A 252 21.25 -41.60 -13.79
N SER A 253 21.99 -42.60 -13.31
CA SER A 253 22.73 -42.54 -12.05
C SER A 253 24.15 -42.06 -12.25
N ALA A 254 24.74 -41.52 -11.19
CA ALA A 254 26.17 -41.27 -11.04
C ALA A 254 26.70 -42.07 -9.84
N GLN A 255 27.92 -42.59 -9.94
CA GLN A 255 28.61 -43.28 -8.86
C GLN A 255 29.66 -42.37 -8.21
N PHE A 256 29.85 -42.52 -6.89
CA PHE A 256 30.83 -41.75 -6.12
C PHE A 256 31.26 -42.52 -4.85
N PRO A 257 32.41 -42.17 -4.23
CA PRO A 257 33.44 -41.29 -4.76
C PRO A 257 34.25 -41.96 -5.88
N ASP A 258 34.67 -41.20 -6.90
CA ASP A 258 35.48 -41.69 -8.03
C ASP A 258 36.95 -41.95 -7.67
N VAL A 259 37.36 -41.50 -6.48
CA VAL A 259 38.67 -41.73 -5.87
C VAL A 259 38.49 -42.24 -4.44
N ASN A 260 39.50 -42.91 -3.89
CA ASN A 260 39.49 -43.29 -2.47
C ASN A 260 39.84 -42.06 -1.62
N THR A 261 38.87 -41.49 -0.89
CA THR A 261 39.09 -40.26 -0.10
C THR A 261 40.07 -40.48 1.07
N ALA A 262 40.20 -41.72 1.54
CA ALA A 262 41.15 -42.12 2.58
C ALA A 262 42.57 -42.39 2.04
N SER A 263 42.84 -42.22 0.75
CA SER A 263 44.16 -42.44 0.16
C SER A 263 45.14 -41.28 0.38
N LEU A 264 44.81 -40.33 1.24
CA LEU A 264 45.74 -39.26 1.60
C LEU A 264 46.95 -39.85 2.34
N PRO A 265 48.17 -39.37 2.07
CA PRO A 265 49.35 -39.79 2.83
C PRO A 265 49.21 -39.56 4.34
N SER A 266 49.82 -40.38 5.17
CA SER A 266 49.68 -40.36 6.64
C SER A 266 50.03 -39.02 7.31
N ASN A 267 50.91 -38.23 6.68
CA ASN A 267 51.36 -36.92 7.17
C ASN A 267 50.67 -35.74 6.45
N SER A 268 49.62 -36.00 5.66
CA SER A 268 48.86 -34.98 4.95
C SER A 268 48.12 -34.06 5.91
N ARG A 269 48.25 -32.74 5.72
CA ARG A 269 47.55 -31.73 6.52
C ARG A 269 46.30 -31.26 5.78
N PHE A 270 45.18 -31.97 5.99
CA PHE A 270 43.88 -31.63 5.42
C PHE A 270 42.85 -31.38 6.51
N SER A 271 42.12 -30.27 6.42
CA SER A 271 40.96 -30.02 7.28
C SER A 271 39.83 -29.27 6.57
N MET A 272 38.65 -29.30 7.17
CA MET A 272 37.48 -28.53 6.76
C MET A 272 36.99 -27.71 7.98
N SER A 273 36.75 -26.42 7.80
CA SER A 273 36.14 -25.54 8.80
C SER A 273 34.69 -25.24 8.44
N ALA A 274 33.84 -25.13 9.47
CA ALA A 274 32.46 -24.72 9.34
C ALA A 274 32.29 -23.26 9.79
N GLY A 275 31.58 -22.46 9.00
CA GLY A 275 31.23 -21.08 9.35
C GLY A 275 31.47 -20.09 8.23
N ASP A 276 30.96 -18.87 8.42
CA ASP A 276 31.14 -17.76 7.47
C ASP A 276 32.63 -17.38 7.35
N PHE A 277 33.14 -17.32 6.12
CA PHE A 277 34.51 -16.90 5.81
C PHE A 277 34.90 -15.58 6.50
N LEU A 278 34.00 -14.60 6.50
CA LEU A 278 34.22 -13.30 7.15
C LEU A 278 34.18 -13.36 8.69
N GLN A 279 33.70 -14.43 9.29
CA GLN A 279 33.67 -14.57 10.74
C GLN A 279 34.81 -15.46 11.25
N VAL A 280 35.14 -16.52 10.50
CA VAL A 280 36.12 -17.53 10.90
C VAL A 280 37.55 -17.00 10.76
N TYR A 281 37.87 -16.29 9.68
CA TYR A 281 39.26 -15.95 9.34
C TYR A 281 39.58 -14.48 9.64
N ASN A 282 39.88 -14.11 10.88
CA ASN A 282 40.16 -12.70 11.23
C ASN A 282 41.64 -12.37 11.41
N GLU A 283 42.47 -13.40 11.61
CA GLU A 283 43.89 -13.28 11.88
C GLU A 283 44.65 -12.81 10.63
N PRO A 284 45.39 -11.70 10.71
CA PRO A 284 46.13 -11.18 9.57
C PRO A 284 47.41 -11.98 9.30
N ASN A 285 47.83 -12.06 8.03
CA ASN A 285 49.08 -12.70 7.60
C ASN A 285 49.22 -14.19 7.98
N ASP A 286 48.15 -14.98 7.88
CA ASP A 286 48.14 -16.39 8.30
C ASP A 286 48.23 -17.37 7.12
N TRP A 287 47.88 -16.94 5.91
CA TRP A 287 47.79 -17.83 4.73
C TRP A 287 48.81 -17.51 3.64
N ASP A 288 49.47 -18.54 3.11
CA ASP A 288 50.41 -18.40 1.99
C ASP A 288 49.65 -18.27 0.67
N CYS A 289 48.54 -19.01 0.54
CA CYS A 289 47.66 -18.94 -0.61
C CYS A 289 46.18 -19.00 -0.17
N VAL A 290 45.33 -18.21 -0.82
CA VAL A 290 43.88 -18.37 -0.76
C VAL A 290 43.36 -18.64 -2.17
N THR A 291 42.56 -19.69 -2.31
CA THR A 291 42.01 -20.15 -3.58
C THR A 291 40.49 -20.09 -3.56
N THR A 292 39.90 -19.30 -4.44
CA THR A 292 38.44 -19.16 -4.59
C THR A 292 37.96 -19.73 -5.92
N CYS A 293 36.92 -20.55 -5.91
CA CYS A 293 36.37 -21.20 -7.10
C CYS A 293 34.84 -21.20 -7.04
N PHE A 294 34.17 -20.32 -7.81
CA PHE A 294 32.71 -20.10 -7.73
C PHE A 294 32.23 -19.70 -6.32
N PHE A 295 32.92 -18.72 -5.72
CA PHE A 295 32.75 -18.25 -4.35
C PHE A 295 32.59 -16.72 -4.23
N ILE A 296 33.37 -15.89 -4.94
CA ILE A 296 33.36 -14.44 -4.64
C ILE A 296 32.06 -13.75 -5.05
N ASP A 297 31.30 -14.35 -5.96
CA ASP A 297 29.98 -13.92 -6.37
C ASP A 297 28.88 -14.26 -5.34
N THR A 298 29.20 -15.04 -4.30
CA THR A 298 28.28 -15.30 -3.18
C THR A 298 28.30 -14.17 -2.14
N ALA A 299 29.23 -13.22 -2.24
CA ALA A 299 29.36 -12.12 -1.30
C ALA A 299 28.16 -11.17 -1.36
N HIS A 300 27.66 -10.72 -0.21
CA HIS A 300 26.75 -9.57 -0.15
C HIS A 300 27.45 -8.29 -0.60
N ASN A 301 28.72 -8.15 -0.24
CA ASN A 301 29.62 -7.08 -0.66
C ASN A 301 30.96 -7.69 -1.04
N ILE A 302 31.28 -7.72 -2.34
CA ILE A 302 32.52 -8.31 -2.84
C ILE A 302 33.76 -7.59 -2.30
N VAL A 303 33.66 -6.30 -1.98
CA VAL A 303 34.78 -5.51 -1.44
C VAL A 303 35.19 -6.05 -0.08
N GLU A 304 34.24 -6.45 0.77
CA GLU A 304 34.56 -7.06 2.08
C GLU A 304 35.28 -8.40 1.94
N TYR A 305 34.95 -9.21 0.93
CA TYR A 305 35.68 -10.43 0.62
C TYR A 305 37.12 -10.09 0.19
N VAL A 306 37.30 -9.11 -0.71
CA VAL A 306 38.63 -8.70 -1.17
C VAL A 306 39.48 -8.12 -0.03
N GLU A 307 38.92 -7.24 0.80
CA GLU A 307 39.58 -6.70 1.98
C GLU A 307 39.97 -7.80 2.96
N ARG A 308 39.08 -8.78 3.14
CA ARG A 308 39.36 -9.93 4.00
C ARG A 308 40.50 -10.78 3.46
N LEU A 309 40.44 -11.15 2.18
CA LEU A 309 41.48 -11.91 1.49
C LEU A 309 42.84 -11.22 1.61
N TRP A 310 42.87 -9.91 1.36
CA TRP A 310 44.07 -9.10 1.53
C TRP A 310 44.61 -9.15 2.96
N LYS A 311 43.74 -9.03 3.96
CA LYS A 311 44.15 -9.02 5.39
C LYS A 311 44.76 -10.35 5.82
N ILE A 312 44.17 -11.48 5.44
CA ILE A 312 44.57 -12.81 5.93
C ILE A 312 45.79 -13.39 5.19
N LEU A 313 46.09 -12.88 3.99
CA LEU A 313 47.26 -13.28 3.23
C LEU A 313 48.55 -12.76 3.87
N LYS A 314 49.57 -13.63 3.93
CA LYS A 314 50.95 -13.23 4.29
C LYS A 314 51.49 -12.24 3.27
N SER A 315 52.49 -11.46 3.67
CA SER A 315 53.26 -10.65 2.72
C SER A 315 53.90 -11.55 1.66
N GLY A 316 53.64 -11.26 0.38
CA GLY A 316 54.03 -12.13 -0.75
C GLY A 316 53.12 -13.34 -0.96
N GLY A 317 52.10 -13.52 -0.12
CA GLY A 317 51.05 -14.49 -0.28
C GLY A 317 50.16 -14.19 -1.48
N VAL A 318 49.43 -15.20 -1.91
CA VAL A 318 48.80 -15.22 -3.23
C VAL A 318 47.31 -15.49 -3.13
N TRP A 319 46.50 -14.74 -3.88
CA TRP A 319 45.12 -15.10 -4.16
C TRP A 319 44.98 -15.67 -5.58
N ILE A 320 44.43 -16.87 -5.71
CA ILE A 320 44.05 -17.49 -6.98
C ILE A 320 42.53 -17.57 -7.06
N ASN A 321 41.95 -17.00 -8.11
CA ASN A 321 40.50 -16.95 -8.30
C ASN A 321 40.10 -17.60 -9.63
N PHE A 322 39.09 -18.47 -9.59
CA PHE A 322 38.42 -19.03 -10.77
C PHE A 322 36.91 -18.81 -10.66
N GLU A 323 36.35 -18.06 -11.61
CA GLU A 323 34.94 -17.65 -11.60
C GLU A 323 34.37 -17.61 -13.01
N PHE A 324 33.03 -17.55 -13.13
CA PHE A 324 32.45 -16.97 -14.34
C PHE A 324 32.77 -15.48 -14.36
N SER A 325 33.49 -15.05 -15.39
CA SER A 325 33.80 -13.63 -15.54
C SER A 325 32.52 -12.79 -15.58
N VAL A 326 32.44 -11.74 -14.76
CA VAL A 326 31.45 -10.66 -14.91
C VAL A 326 31.56 -10.02 -16.32
N LEU A 327 32.73 -10.12 -16.99
CA LEU A 327 32.84 -9.78 -18.40
C LEU A 327 32.01 -10.70 -19.30
N HIS A 328 31.73 -11.96 -18.94
CA HIS A 328 30.92 -12.84 -19.77
C HIS A 328 29.43 -12.43 -19.71
N ILE A 329 28.94 -11.94 -18.57
CA ILE A 329 27.57 -11.40 -18.46
C ILE A 329 27.47 -10.08 -19.24
N THR A 330 28.43 -9.16 -19.08
CA THR A 330 28.43 -7.89 -19.81
C THR A 330 28.71 -8.07 -21.31
N MET A 331 29.55 -9.03 -21.71
CA MET A 331 29.80 -9.39 -23.11
C MET A 331 28.59 -10.08 -23.74
N VAL A 332 27.89 -10.96 -23.02
CA VAL A 332 26.64 -11.58 -23.51
C VAL A 332 25.54 -10.53 -23.64
N GLU A 333 25.44 -9.55 -22.74
CA GLU A 333 24.50 -8.44 -22.86
C GLU A 333 24.87 -7.48 -24.00
N GLN A 334 26.15 -7.12 -24.14
CA GLN A 334 26.67 -6.34 -25.26
C GLN A 334 26.37 -7.04 -26.59
N LEU A 335 26.60 -8.34 -26.68
CA LEU A 335 26.38 -9.12 -27.89
C LEU A 335 24.89 -9.30 -28.20
N LYS A 336 24.05 -9.50 -27.18
CA LYS A 336 22.58 -9.46 -27.31
C LYS A 336 22.12 -8.12 -27.89
N PHE A 337 22.60 -7.01 -27.34
CA PHE A 337 22.26 -5.67 -27.79
C PHE A 337 22.67 -5.44 -29.26
N ILE A 338 23.93 -5.75 -29.62
CA ILE A 338 24.44 -5.58 -30.99
C ILE A 338 23.59 -6.40 -31.98
N VAL A 339 23.35 -7.68 -31.68
CA VAL A 339 22.55 -8.56 -32.56
C VAL A 339 21.12 -8.06 -32.69
N GLU A 340 20.50 -7.58 -31.62
CA GLU A 340 19.13 -7.03 -31.67
C GLU A 340 19.07 -5.77 -32.54
N GLN A 341 20.03 -4.85 -32.41
CA GLN A 341 20.07 -3.63 -33.21
C GLN A 341 20.35 -3.91 -34.70
N LEU A 342 21.25 -4.86 -35.00
CA LEU A 342 21.54 -5.26 -36.38
C LEU A 342 20.35 -5.95 -37.07
N LYS A 343 19.38 -6.51 -36.32
CA LYS A 343 18.12 -7.05 -36.88
C LYS A 343 17.14 -5.96 -37.27
N ARG A 344 17.16 -4.81 -36.59
CA ARG A 344 16.23 -3.71 -36.84
C ARG A 344 16.59 -3.00 -38.17
N PRO A 345 15.63 -2.28 -38.79
CA PRO A 345 15.94 -1.36 -39.88
C PRO A 345 16.93 -0.29 -39.39
N PRO A 346 17.93 0.11 -40.21
CA PRO A 346 18.10 -0.17 -41.64
C PRO A 346 18.95 -1.42 -41.97
N PHE A 347 19.50 -2.12 -40.99
CA PHE A 347 20.48 -3.20 -41.20
C PHE A 347 19.85 -4.56 -41.60
N ASN A 348 18.67 -4.89 -41.06
CA ASN A 348 17.86 -6.07 -41.41
C ASN A 348 18.61 -7.42 -41.44
N ARG A 349 19.62 -7.61 -40.57
CA ARG A 349 20.45 -8.82 -40.50
C ARG A 349 19.79 -9.93 -39.66
N ASN A 350 18.62 -10.40 -40.10
CA ASN A 350 17.79 -11.36 -39.36
C ASN A 350 18.42 -12.74 -39.12
N HIS A 351 19.46 -13.11 -39.88
CA HIS A 351 20.17 -14.38 -39.76
C HIS A 351 21.18 -14.42 -38.61
N TYR A 352 21.56 -13.28 -38.00
CA TYR A 352 22.44 -13.29 -36.84
C TYR A 352 21.69 -13.72 -35.58
N ASN A 353 22.18 -14.78 -34.94
CA ASN A 353 21.94 -15.14 -33.55
C ASN A 353 23.23 -14.97 -32.74
N ILE A 354 23.11 -14.97 -31.40
CA ILE A 354 24.22 -14.75 -30.46
C ILE A 354 25.43 -15.64 -30.81
N LEU A 355 25.19 -16.93 -31.06
CA LEU A 355 26.22 -17.91 -31.38
C LEU A 355 26.86 -17.67 -32.76
N THR A 356 26.05 -17.39 -33.78
CA THR A 356 26.53 -17.16 -35.16
C THR A 356 27.28 -15.84 -35.28
N PHE A 357 26.90 -14.82 -34.51
CA PHE A 357 27.57 -13.52 -34.51
C PHE A 357 28.90 -13.58 -33.75
N ASP A 358 28.94 -14.30 -32.62
CA ASP A 358 30.19 -14.54 -31.90
C ASP A 358 31.17 -15.42 -32.70
N ASN A 359 30.67 -16.35 -33.52
CA ASN A 359 31.51 -17.19 -34.39
C ASN A 359 31.99 -16.49 -35.68
N LEU A 360 31.72 -15.20 -35.87
CA LEU A 360 32.25 -14.46 -37.02
C LEU A 360 33.78 -14.36 -36.93
N THR A 361 34.44 -14.58 -38.07
CA THR A 361 35.88 -14.33 -38.20
C THR A 361 36.18 -12.84 -38.08
N ASN A 362 37.39 -12.47 -37.66
CA ASN A 362 37.80 -11.07 -37.47
C ASN A 362 37.56 -10.21 -38.73
N ASN A 363 37.83 -10.76 -39.92
CA ASN A 363 37.53 -10.08 -41.19
C ASN A 363 36.01 -9.89 -41.38
N GLN A 364 35.19 -10.91 -41.14
CA GLN A 364 33.74 -10.73 -41.24
C GLN A 364 33.22 -9.69 -40.25
N LEU A 365 33.81 -9.62 -39.06
CA LEU A 365 33.44 -8.63 -38.05
C LEU A 365 33.85 -7.19 -38.46
N LEU A 366 35.00 -7.01 -39.09
CA LEU A 366 35.42 -5.74 -39.70
C LEU A 366 34.54 -5.34 -40.89
N GLN A 367 34.02 -6.31 -41.66
CA GLN A 367 33.05 -6.03 -42.72
C GLN A 367 31.73 -5.53 -42.12
N VAL A 368 31.25 -6.16 -41.04
CA VAL A 368 30.06 -5.69 -40.32
C VAL A 368 30.25 -4.27 -39.79
N LEU A 369 31.43 -3.96 -39.23
CA LEU A 369 31.75 -2.59 -38.80
C LEU A 369 31.75 -1.60 -39.97
N THR A 370 32.31 -1.99 -41.12
CA THR A 370 32.32 -1.18 -42.35
C THR A 370 30.91 -0.93 -42.88
N ASP A 371 30.06 -1.96 -42.90
CA ASP A 371 28.65 -1.83 -43.27
C ASP A 371 27.89 -0.89 -42.33
N VAL A 372 28.21 -0.93 -41.02
CA VAL A 372 27.64 0.00 -40.04
C VAL A 372 28.09 1.43 -40.31
N PHE A 373 29.37 1.66 -40.63
CA PHE A 373 29.84 2.99 -41.05
C PHE A 373 29.14 3.47 -42.32
N ALA A 374 28.92 2.61 -43.31
CA ALA A 374 28.19 2.98 -44.55
C ALA A 374 26.73 3.39 -44.32
N VAL A 375 26.14 2.98 -43.20
CA VAL A 375 24.80 3.42 -42.78
C VAL A 375 24.86 4.71 -41.96
N VAL A 376 25.91 4.89 -41.15
CA VAL A 376 26.13 6.10 -40.35
C VAL A 376 26.49 7.28 -41.25
N ASP A 377 27.38 7.07 -42.22
CA ASP A 377 27.75 8.03 -43.25
C ASP A 377 27.41 7.45 -44.65
N PRO A 378 26.17 7.60 -45.12
CA PRO A 378 25.77 7.09 -46.43
C PRO A 378 26.35 7.90 -47.60
N TYR A 379 27.00 9.03 -47.33
CA TYR A 379 27.47 9.97 -48.34
C TYR A 379 28.94 9.79 -48.69
N ASP A 380 29.72 9.14 -47.82
CA ASP A 380 31.09 8.76 -48.13
C ASP A 380 31.12 7.38 -48.85
N PRO A 381 31.44 7.33 -50.16
CA PRO A 381 31.53 6.08 -50.90
C PRO A 381 32.66 5.17 -50.39
N SER A 382 33.62 5.68 -49.62
CA SER A 382 34.73 4.91 -49.06
C SER A 382 34.28 3.85 -48.03
N HIS A 383 33.07 3.98 -47.46
CA HIS A 383 32.52 2.97 -46.54
C HIS A 383 31.77 1.84 -47.22
N LYS A 384 31.48 1.91 -48.54
CA LYS A 384 30.83 0.83 -49.31
C LYS A 384 31.85 -0.05 -50.05
N ILE A 385 32.92 -0.42 -49.36
CA ILE A 385 34.01 -1.25 -49.90
C ILE A 385 33.99 -2.60 -49.18
N ASP A 386 34.20 -3.69 -49.92
CA ASP A 386 34.49 -5.00 -49.32
C ASP A 386 35.92 -4.95 -48.78
N ILE A 387 36.09 -5.19 -47.49
CA ILE A 387 37.40 -5.08 -46.82
C ILE A 387 38.45 -6.03 -47.42
N ARG A 388 38.05 -7.03 -48.21
CA ARG A 388 38.98 -7.95 -48.91
C ARG A 388 39.69 -7.27 -50.08
N ASP A 389 39.13 -6.19 -50.61
CA ASP A 389 39.66 -5.42 -51.72
C ASP A 389 40.57 -4.27 -51.24
N GLU A 390 40.75 -4.10 -49.92
CA GLU A 390 41.52 -3.04 -49.29
C GLU A 390 42.61 -3.60 -48.36
N GLU A 391 43.81 -2.99 -48.40
CA GLU A 391 44.90 -3.36 -47.48
C GLU A 391 44.48 -3.15 -46.00
N PRO A 392 44.76 -4.08 -45.08
CA PRO A 392 44.33 -3.99 -43.68
C PRO A 392 44.72 -2.68 -42.98
N GLU A 393 45.89 -2.13 -43.31
CA GLU A 393 46.37 -0.84 -42.77
C GLU A 393 45.57 0.35 -43.29
N LYS A 394 45.11 0.30 -44.54
CA LYS A 394 44.25 1.35 -45.14
C LYS A 394 42.84 1.30 -44.54
N THR A 395 42.28 0.10 -44.39
CA THR A 395 41.00 -0.13 -43.71
C THR A 395 41.02 0.42 -42.28
N ALA A 396 42.07 0.11 -41.51
CA ALA A 396 42.21 0.61 -40.14
C ALA A 396 42.39 2.14 -40.07
N ALA A 397 43.16 2.73 -40.99
CA ALA A 397 43.30 4.19 -41.07
C ALA A 397 41.96 4.88 -41.39
N ARG A 398 41.16 4.31 -42.31
CA ARG A 398 39.82 4.78 -42.65
C ARG A 398 38.85 4.67 -41.47
N HIS A 399 38.79 3.52 -40.80
CA HIS A 399 37.99 3.34 -39.60
C HIS A 399 38.39 4.33 -38.48
N MET A 400 39.69 4.54 -38.28
CA MET A 400 40.21 5.45 -37.26
C MET A 400 39.87 6.92 -37.57
N ASN A 401 39.99 7.36 -38.83
CA ASN A 401 39.57 8.70 -39.26
C ASN A 401 38.05 8.90 -39.07
N THR A 402 37.26 7.89 -39.42
CA THR A 402 35.80 7.91 -39.25
C THR A 402 35.42 8.00 -37.77
N LEU A 403 36.05 7.19 -36.91
CA LEU A 403 35.85 7.23 -35.45
C LEU A 403 36.27 8.56 -34.84
N LYS A 404 37.37 9.16 -35.32
CA LYS A 404 37.83 10.48 -34.88
C LYS A 404 36.83 11.58 -35.25
N MET A 405 36.30 11.55 -36.48
CA MET A 405 35.25 12.47 -36.93
C MET A 405 33.97 12.31 -36.10
N LEU A 406 33.56 11.08 -35.80
CA LEU A 406 32.42 10.78 -34.94
C LEU A 406 32.67 11.09 -33.45
N GLY A 407 33.92 11.38 -33.06
CA GLY A 407 34.29 11.71 -31.68
C GLY A 407 34.32 10.51 -30.72
N TYR A 408 34.56 9.31 -31.24
CA TYR A 408 34.72 8.11 -30.41
C TYR A 408 35.96 8.23 -29.52
N ARG A 409 35.81 7.90 -28.23
CA ARG A 409 36.90 7.82 -27.27
C ARG A 409 36.98 6.39 -26.72
N PRO A 410 38.07 5.64 -26.96
CA PRO A 410 38.26 4.33 -26.38
C PRO A 410 38.20 4.40 -24.85
N LYS A 411 37.57 3.39 -24.20
CA LYS A 411 37.51 3.31 -22.74
C LYS A 411 38.89 2.90 -22.20
N LEU A 412 39.47 3.79 -21.40
CA LEU A 412 40.75 3.79 -20.65
C LEU A 412 41.51 2.45 -20.46
N ASP A 413 42.84 2.54 -20.62
CA ASP A 413 43.97 1.60 -20.35
C ASP A 413 44.68 0.92 -21.54
N THR A 414 44.33 1.20 -22.79
CA THR A 414 45.04 0.64 -23.96
C THR A 414 45.92 1.69 -24.64
N ASP A 415 47.22 1.40 -24.84
CA ASP A 415 48.13 2.25 -25.64
C ASP A 415 47.56 2.48 -27.06
N VAL A 416 47.79 3.66 -27.64
CA VAL A 416 47.28 4.03 -28.97
C VAL A 416 47.79 3.06 -30.04
N ASN A 417 49.01 2.54 -29.86
CA ASN A 417 49.60 1.56 -30.75
C ASN A 417 48.93 0.19 -30.66
N THR A 418 48.58 -0.26 -29.45
CA THR A 418 47.89 -1.54 -29.27
C THR A 418 46.45 -1.46 -29.75
N PHE A 419 45.74 -0.35 -29.52
CA PHE A 419 44.41 -0.12 -30.11
C PHE A 419 44.44 -0.15 -31.64
N ARG A 420 45.46 0.46 -32.26
CA ARG A 420 45.64 0.43 -33.71
C ARG A 420 45.91 -0.97 -34.23
N GLN A 421 46.78 -1.74 -33.56
CA GLN A 421 47.06 -3.14 -33.93
C GLN A 421 45.82 -4.03 -33.80
N ASP A 422 45.02 -3.85 -32.74
CA ASP A 422 43.80 -4.61 -32.51
C ASP A 422 42.67 -4.24 -33.48
N LEU A 423 42.62 -2.99 -33.94
CA LEU A 423 41.71 -2.56 -35.00
C LEU A 423 42.11 -3.15 -36.36
N VAL A 424 43.41 -3.18 -36.68
CA VAL A 424 43.93 -3.85 -37.90
C VAL A 424 43.63 -5.34 -37.89
N SER A 425 43.76 -6.00 -36.74
CA SER A 425 43.54 -7.45 -36.61
C SER A 425 42.07 -7.84 -36.49
N GLY A 426 41.16 -6.88 -36.33
CA GLY A 426 39.72 -7.11 -36.18
C GLY A 426 39.33 -7.79 -34.87
N GLY A 427 40.04 -7.50 -33.78
CA GLY A 427 39.82 -8.11 -32.47
C GLY A 427 38.42 -7.81 -31.90
N LYS A 428 37.73 -8.84 -31.41
CA LYS A 428 36.40 -8.72 -30.79
C LYS A 428 36.37 -7.69 -29.64
N ASN A 429 37.45 -7.60 -28.88
CA ASN A 429 37.61 -6.68 -27.74
C ASN A 429 37.56 -5.21 -28.16
N VAL A 430 37.88 -4.88 -29.41
CA VAL A 430 37.83 -3.51 -29.94
C VAL A 430 36.56 -3.29 -30.77
N VAL A 431 36.21 -4.24 -31.63
CA VAL A 431 35.08 -4.05 -32.55
C VAL A 431 33.72 -4.09 -31.83
N PHE A 432 33.53 -4.93 -30.82
CA PHE A 432 32.24 -4.99 -30.10
C PHE A 432 31.92 -3.70 -29.34
N PRO A 433 32.85 -3.08 -28.57
CA PRO A 433 32.61 -1.76 -27.98
C PRO A 433 32.33 -0.66 -28.99
N ILE A 434 32.99 -0.67 -30.15
CA ILE A 434 32.74 0.30 -31.22
C ILE A 434 31.33 0.12 -31.79
N LEU A 435 30.95 -1.13 -32.13
CA LEU A 435 29.62 -1.44 -32.65
C LEU A 435 28.53 -1.07 -31.65
N GLN A 436 28.69 -1.40 -30.38
CA GLN A 436 27.75 -1.01 -29.33
C GLN A 436 27.58 0.51 -29.30
N TRP A 437 28.69 1.27 -29.27
CA TRP A 437 28.65 2.73 -29.20
C TRP A 437 27.98 3.37 -30.43
N LEU A 438 28.25 2.85 -31.64
CA LEU A 438 27.60 3.30 -32.87
C LEU A 438 26.10 3.01 -32.89
N LEU A 439 25.70 1.83 -32.39
CA LEU A 439 24.31 1.37 -32.42
C LEU A 439 23.45 1.97 -31.30
N GLU A 440 24.06 2.35 -30.16
CA GLU A 440 23.35 2.96 -29.01
C GLU A 440 22.75 4.32 -29.36
N LYS A 441 23.47 5.12 -30.16
CA LYS A 441 23.07 6.49 -30.53
C LYS A 441 23.13 6.71 -32.04
N LEU A 442 22.62 5.75 -32.81
CA LEU A 442 22.69 5.77 -34.27
C LEU A 442 22.21 7.10 -34.91
N PRO A 443 21.10 7.74 -34.48
CA PRO A 443 20.67 9.01 -35.07
C PRO A 443 21.62 10.17 -34.79
N GLU A 444 22.19 10.25 -33.58
CA GLU A 444 23.16 11.29 -33.20
C GLU A 444 24.45 11.14 -34.02
N HIS A 445 24.91 9.90 -34.24
CA HIS A 445 26.11 9.63 -35.04
C HIS A 445 25.90 9.94 -36.52
N LYS A 446 24.70 9.69 -37.06
CA LYS A 446 24.33 10.09 -38.43
C LYS A 446 24.34 11.61 -38.60
N GLU A 447 23.77 12.32 -37.64
CA GLU A 447 23.79 13.79 -37.61
C GLU A 447 25.24 14.29 -37.53
N ARG A 448 26.08 13.67 -36.69
CA ARG A 448 27.48 14.04 -36.55
C ARG A 448 28.30 13.77 -37.80
N ALA A 449 28.06 12.65 -38.50
CA ALA A 449 28.66 12.37 -39.80
C ALA A 449 28.29 13.42 -40.85
N TYR A 450 27.00 13.74 -40.93
CA TYR A 450 26.49 14.78 -41.82
C TYR A 450 27.12 16.15 -41.52
N LEU A 451 27.13 16.58 -40.26
CA LEU A 451 27.73 17.85 -39.84
C LEU A 451 29.25 17.85 -40.03
N GLY A 452 29.93 16.72 -39.77
CA GLY A 452 31.37 16.58 -39.92
C GLY A 452 31.86 16.90 -41.32
N ARG A 453 31.06 16.63 -42.35
CA ARG A 453 31.37 16.97 -43.75
C ARG A 453 31.45 18.49 -44.00
N TYR A 454 30.59 19.27 -43.35
CA TYR A 454 30.49 20.71 -43.56
C TYR A 454 31.25 21.52 -42.50
N LEU A 455 31.51 20.92 -41.33
CA LEU A 455 32.14 21.58 -40.19
C LEU A 455 33.61 21.20 -39.98
N SER A 456 34.15 20.24 -40.74
CA SER A 456 35.59 19.95 -40.73
C SER A 456 36.32 21.01 -41.54
N LYS A 457 37.10 21.86 -40.86
CA LYS A 457 37.93 22.88 -41.54
C LYS A 457 38.97 22.22 -42.44
N ILE A 458 39.16 22.80 -43.62
CA ILE A 458 40.25 22.44 -44.50
C ILE A 458 41.52 23.05 -43.90
N ASP A 459 42.51 22.21 -43.60
CA ASP A 459 43.79 22.66 -43.05
C ASP A 459 44.62 23.30 -44.16
N VAL A 460 44.56 24.63 -44.27
CA VAL A 460 45.33 25.42 -45.24
C VAL A 460 46.65 25.84 -44.57
N PRO A 461 47.82 25.41 -45.07
CA PRO A 461 49.10 25.80 -44.49
C PRO A 461 49.27 27.32 -44.43
N THR A 462 49.89 27.80 -43.37
CA THR A 462 50.05 29.24 -43.07
C THR A 462 50.79 30.03 -44.16
N GLU A 463 51.58 29.33 -44.98
CA GLU A 463 52.29 29.86 -46.16
C GLU A 463 51.31 30.34 -47.25
N PHE A 464 50.20 29.62 -47.46
CA PHE A 464 49.16 29.99 -48.43
C PHE A 464 48.18 31.03 -47.89
N LEU A 465 47.97 31.05 -46.56
CA LEU A 465 47.19 32.10 -45.87
C LEU A 465 47.92 33.46 -45.83
N SER A 466 49.17 33.52 -46.27
CA SER A 466 49.91 34.78 -46.42
C SER A 466 49.50 35.56 -47.68
N ASP A 467 48.85 34.89 -48.65
CA ASP A 467 48.24 35.52 -49.82
C ASP A 467 46.89 36.15 -49.42
N ALA A 468 46.74 37.45 -49.69
CA ALA A 468 45.57 38.22 -49.29
C ALA A 468 44.27 37.70 -49.92
N GLU A 469 44.30 37.19 -51.15
CA GLU A 469 43.10 36.66 -51.81
C GLU A 469 42.66 35.33 -51.17
N ILE A 470 43.62 34.47 -50.81
CA ILE A 470 43.34 33.17 -50.16
C ILE A 470 42.83 33.39 -48.74
N ALA A 471 43.41 34.34 -47.99
CA ALA A 471 42.96 34.70 -46.66
C ALA A 471 41.51 35.24 -46.67
N GLU A 472 41.17 36.13 -47.61
CA GLU A 472 39.80 36.66 -47.74
C GLU A 472 38.79 35.56 -48.07
N GLN A 473 39.15 34.62 -48.96
CA GLN A 473 38.28 33.47 -49.25
C GLN A 473 38.13 32.51 -48.06
N TYR A 474 39.19 32.34 -47.27
CA TYR A 474 39.15 31.50 -46.07
C TYR A 474 38.31 32.13 -44.95
N ASP A 475 38.38 33.45 -44.77
CA ASP A 475 37.49 34.19 -43.86
C ASP A 475 36.03 34.09 -44.31
N ARG A 476 35.75 34.23 -45.62
CA ARG A 476 34.40 34.05 -46.17
C ARG A 476 33.87 32.63 -46.00
N TYR A 477 34.75 31.63 -46.13
CA TYR A 477 34.43 30.23 -45.84
C TYR A 477 34.06 30.03 -44.36
N ASP A 478 34.82 30.63 -43.43
CA ASP A 478 34.52 30.57 -42.00
C ASP A 478 33.18 31.27 -41.66
N GLU A 479 32.87 32.40 -42.28
CA GLU A 479 31.56 33.06 -42.15
C GLU A 479 30.40 32.15 -42.60
N LEU A 480 30.53 31.52 -43.77
CA LEU A 480 29.51 30.60 -44.29
C LEU A 480 29.34 29.36 -43.40
N MET A 481 30.41 28.89 -42.75
CA MET A 481 30.32 27.81 -41.77
C MET A 481 29.52 28.21 -40.53
N GLU A 482 29.68 29.44 -40.02
CA GLU A 482 28.89 29.94 -38.89
C GLU A 482 27.41 30.15 -39.28
N GLU A 483 27.14 30.72 -40.46
CA GLU A 483 25.79 30.85 -41.00
C GLU A 483 25.09 29.48 -41.11
N PHE A 484 25.81 28.46 -41.61
CA PHE A 484 25.28 27.10 -41.67
C PHE A 484 24.93 26.54 -40.27
N LYS A 485 25.73 26.81 -39.24
CA LYS A 485 25.44 26.35 -37.86
C LYS A 485 24.18 26.98 -37.30
N GLU A 486 23.93 28.26 -37.58
CA GLU A 486 22.72 28.96 -37.14
C GLU A 486 21.49 28.40 -37.85
N VAL A 487 21.51 28.33 -39.18
CA VAL A 487 20.38 27.82 -39.99
C VAL A 487 20.06 26.37 -39.65
N HIS A 488 21.08 25.51 -39.49
CA HIS A 488 20.88 24.11 -39.11
C HIS A 488 20.27 23.97 -37.71
N ARG A 489 20.64 24.85 -36.77
CA ARG A 489 20.07 24.85 -35.41
C ARG A 489 18.59 25.23 -35.44
N GLU A 490 18.23 26.28 -36.16
CA GLU A 490 16.82 26.68 -36.34
C GLU A 490 16.00 25.57 -36.99
N PHE A 491 16.53 24.93 -38.03
CA PHE A 491 15.88 23.78 -38.67
C PHE A 491 15.65 22.62 -37.70
N LYS A 492 16.63 22.32 -36.83
CA LYS A 492 16.51 21.26 -35.82
C LYS A 492 15.46 21.59 -34.76
N ASP A 493 15.43 22.83 -34.29
CA ASP A 493 14.45 23.29 -33.31
C ASP A 493 13.02 23.16 -33.87
N LEU A 494 12.82 23.55 -35.13
CA LEU A 494 11.53 23.42 -35.82
C LEU A 494 11.13 21.96 -36.07
N THR A 495 12.08 21.09 -36.42
CA THR A 495 11.81 19.67 -36.73
C THR A 495 11.73 18.74 -35.51
N SER A 496 12.12 19.21 -34.31
CA SER A 496 12.03 18.47 -33.04
C SER A 496 10.59 18.24 -32.53
N THR A 497 9.58 18.73 -33.25
CA THR A 497 8.14 18.47 -33.01
C THR A 497 7.48 17.44 -33.97
N PRO A 498 8.12 16.33 -34.41
CA PRO A 498 7.66 15.60 -35.58
C PRO A 498 6.58 14.55 -35.28
N HIS A 499 6.35 14.19 -34.02
CA HIS A 499 5.47 13.05 -33.67
C HIS A 499 3.98 13.40 -33.61
N THR A 500 3.60 14.66 -33.80
CA THR A 500 2.19 15.06 -33.71
C THR A 500 1.48 15.07 -35.06
N ILE A 501 2.16 15.39 -36.17
CA ILE A 501 1.47 15.67 -37.44
C ILE A 501 0.94 14.40 -38.13
N ASP A 502 1.74 13.33 -38.21
CA ASP A 502 1.30 12.10 -38.88
C ASP A 502 0.28 11.31 -38.05
N ASP A 503 0.37 11.38 -36.72
CA ASP A 503 -0.67 10.86 -35.82
C ASP A 503 -1.96 11.66 -35.95
N LEU A 504 -1.87 13.00 -35.97
CA LEU A 504 -3.03 13.86 -36.24
C LEU A 504 -3.63 13.58 -37.62
N ARG A 505 -2.82 13.35 -38.66
CA ARG A 505 -3.32 12.98 -40.00
C ARG A 505 -4.02 11.63 -39.99
N ARG A 506 -3.49 10.65 -39.26
CA ARG A 506 -4.14 9.33 -39.08
C ARG A 506 -5.45 9.46 -38.33
N ASP A 507 -5.48 10.23 -37.25
CA ASP A 507 -6.68 10.48 -36.45
C ASP A 507 -7.74 11.24 -37.25
N ILE A 508 -7.35 12.28 -37.99
CA ILE A 508 -8.24 13.02 -38.89
C ILE A 508 -8.83 12.07 -39.93
N LYS A 509 -8.01 11.24 -40.57
CA LYS A 509 -8.49 10.27 -41.56
C LYS A 509 -9.45 9.26 -40.93
N GLN A 510 -9.15 8.75 -39.74
CA GLN A 510 -10.04 7.84 -39.04
C GLN A 510 -11.38 8.51 -38.71
N LEU A 511 -11.36 9.76 -38.22
CA LEU A 511 -12.57 10.54 -37.94
C LEU A 511 -13.36 10.85 -39.22
N GLU A 512 -12.70 11.09 -40.34
CA GLU A 512 -13.34 11.28 -41.65
C GLU A 512 -14.03 9.99 -42.13
N ASP A 513 -13.36 8.84 -42.02
CA ASP A 513 -13.92 7.53 -42.37
C ASP A 513 -15.12 7.17 -41.46
N GLU A 514 -15.03 7.46 -40.16
CA GLU A 514 -16.14 7.29 -39.20
C GLU A 514 -17.30 8.23 -39.52
N LYS A 515 -17.02 9.50 -39.85
CA LYS A 515 -18.03 10.47 -40.28
C LYS A 515 -18.75 9.99 -41.54
N GLU A 516 -18.03 9.55 -42.57
CA GLU A 516 -18.64 9.06 -43.81
C GLU A 516 -19.54 7.84 -43.54
N THR A 517 -19.08 6.93 -42.67
CA THR A 517 -19.86 5.75 -42.25
C THR A 517 -21.14 6.16 -41.51
N LEU A 518 -21.06 7.13 -40.61
CA LEU A 518 -22.20 7.68 -39.88
C LEU A 518 -23.16 8.42 -40.81
N GLU A 519 -22.66 9.19 -41.77
CA GLU A 519 -23.46 9.89 -42.78
C GLU A 519 -24.23 8.90 -43.66
N LYS A 520 -23.58 7.85 -44.17
CA LYS A 520 -24.24 6.77 -44.91
C LYS A 520 -25.32 6.08 -44.06
N ARG A 521 -25.07 5.87 -42.77
CA ARG A 521 -26.04 5.26 -41.85
C ARG A 521 -27.21 6.21 -41.54
N LEU A 522 -26.93 7.50 -41.38
CA LEU A 522 -27.91 8.56 -41.18
C LEU A 522 -28.82 8.67 -42.41
N GLU A 523 -28.24 8.64 -43.61
CA GLU A 523 -28.99 8.73 -44.85
C GLU A 523 -29.95 7.54 -44.99
N ARG A 524 -29.46 6.32 -44.76
CA ARG A 524 -30.31 5.10 -44.70
C ARG A 524 -31.45 5.22 -43.68
N GLN A 525 -31.21 5.83 -42.53
CA GLN A 525 -32.26 6.05 -41.52
C GLN A 525 -33.24 7.16 -41.95
N LYS A 526 -32.76 8.26 -42.53
CA LYS A 526 -33.61 9.32 -43.10
C LYS A 526 -34.53 8.76 -44.17
N THR A 527 -34.04 7.91 -45.08
CA THR A 527 -34.88 7.27 -46.10
C THR A 527 -35.97 6.40 -45.47
N ARG A 528 -35.67 5.67 -44.37
CA ARG A 528 -36.65 4.85 -43.65
C ARG A 528 -37.70 5.66 -42.91
N VAL A 529 -37.34 6.84 -42.41
CA VAL A 529 -38.21 7.71 -41.60
C VAL A 529 -38.91 8.77 -42.46
N GLN A 530 -38.65 8.82 -43.77
CA GLN A 530 -39.20 9.81 -44.70
C GLN A 530 -40.74 9.88 -44.74
N LYS A 531 -41.43 8.79 -44.34
CA LYS A 531 -42.89 8.71 -44.26
C LYS A 531 -43.47 9.18 -42.91
N VAL A 532 -42.63 9.52 -41.93
CA VAL A 532 -43.03 9.92 -40.57
C VAL A 532 -43.12 11.46 -40.50
N PRO A 533 -44.19 12.03 -39.92
CA PRO A 533 -44.34 13.47 -39.75
C PRO A 533 -43.17 14.11 -38.98
N ALA A 534 -42.69 15.28 -39.45
CA ALA A 534 -41.56 15.99 -38.86
C ALA A 534 -41.73 16.30 -37.36
N ALA A 535 -42.97 16.60 -36.92
CA ALA A 535 -43.28 16.88 -35.52
C ALA A 535 -43.04 15.67 -34.59
N GLN A 536 -43.21 14.44 -35.09
CA GLN A 536 -42.94 13.23 -34.31
C GLN A 536 -41.44 12.95 -34.16
N ILE A 537 -40.63 13.31 -35.16
CA ILE A 537 -39.16 13.21 -35.09
C ILE A 537 -38.61 14.21 -34.08
N GLU A 538 -39.16 15.43 -34.05
CA GLU A 538 -38.78 16.47 -33.10
C GLU A 538 -39.17 16.09 -31.66
N LEU A 539 -40.38 15.53 -31.47
CA LEU A 539 -40.80 14.98 -30.18
C LEU A 539 -39.90 13.83 -29.73
N ALA A 540 -39.53 12.91 -30.62
CA ALA A 540 -38.62 11.80 -30.32
C ALA A 540 -37.20 12.30 -29.95
N LYS A 541 -36.71 13.35 -30.61
CA LYS A 541 -35.44 14.00 -30.27
C LYS A 541 -35.47 14.63 -28.88
N ASN A 542 -36.56 15.32 -28.53
CA ASN A 542 -36.71 15.93 -27.21
C ASN A 542 -36.86 14.87 -26.11
N TYR A 543 -37.64 13.83 -26.36
CA TYR A 543 -37.76 12.68 -25.45
C TYR A 543 -36.40 12.01 -25.20
N ARG A 544 -35.62 11.74 -26.27
CA ARG A 544 -34.28 11.18 -26.13
C ARG A 544 -33.34 12.06 -25.30
N LYS A 545 -33.38 13.39 -25.50
CA LYS A 545 -32.57 14.33 -24.71
C LYS A 545 -32.94 14.30 -23.23
N GLU A 546 -34.22 14.24 -22.90
CA GLU A 546 -34.67 14.14 -21.51
C GLU A 546 -34.28 12.79 -20.89
N VAL A 547 -34.35 11.68 -21.64
CA VAL A 547 -33.88 10.36 -21.18
C VAL A 547 -32.37 10.34 -20.93
N GLU A 548 -31.56 10.89 -21.86
CA GLU A 548 -30.10 11.00 -21.67
C GLU A 548 -29.74 11.88 -20.45
N LYS A 549 -30.54 12.93 -20.19
CA LYS A 549 -30.36 13.79 -19.02
C LYS A 549 -30.75 13.07 -17.72
N GLU A 550 -31.83 12.31 -17.74
CA GLU A 550 -32.25 11.46 -16.62
C GLU A 550 -31.19 10.40 -16.31
N GLU A 551 -30.64 9.72 -17.32
CA GLU A 551 -29.54 8.77 -17.14
C GLU A 551 -28.32 9.41 -16.51
N LYS A 552 -27.88 10.58 -17.02
CA LYS A 552 -26.74 11.32 -16.45
C LYS A 552 -26.96 11.72 -14.99
N LEU A 553 -28.16 12.23 -14.66
CA LEU A 553 -28.51 12.58 -13.29
C LEU A 553 -28.56 11.35 -12.39
N ASN A 554 -29.05 10.22 -12.89
CA ASN A 554 -29.08 8.95 -12.15
C ASN A 554 -27.68 8.40 -11.90
N THR A 555 -26.76 8.46 -12.88
CA THR A 555 -25.36 8.09 -12.67
C THR A 555 -24.69 9.01 -11.65
N MET A 556 -24.87 10.33 -11.77
CA MET A 556 -24.29 11.30 -10.82
C MET A 556 -24.84 11.08 -9.39
N LYS A 557 -26.14 10.81 -9.25
CA LYS A 557 -26.76 10.47 -7.98
C LYS A 557 -26.20 9.16 -7.41
N HIS A 558 -25.96 8.16 -8.25
CA HIS A 558 -25.36 6.90 -7.83
C HIS A 558 -23.94 7.11 -7.32
N ASP A 559 -23.13 7.88 -8.05
CA ASP A 559 -21.74 8.19 -7.69
C ASP A 559 -21.67 8.99 -6.39
N LEU A 560 -22.50 10.03 -6.24
CA LEU A 560 -22.58 10.81 -5.00
C LEU A 560 -22.98 9.94 -3.80
N ASN A 561 -23.98 9.07 -3.94
CA ASN A 561 -24.36 8.15 -2.87
C ASN A 561 -23.23 7.17 -2.52
N ASN A 562 -22.46 6.70 -3.51
CA ASN A 562 -21.31 5.84 -3.26
C ASN A 562 -20.22 6.59 -2.48
N VAL A 563 -19.95 7.86 -2.81
CA VAL A 563 -18.99 8.70 -2.09
C VAL A 563 -19.46 8.96 -0.65
N ILE A 564 -20.74 9.31 -0.45
CA ILE A 564 -21.32 9.51 0.89
C ILE A 564 -21.16 8.23 1.74
N ASN A 565 -21.54 7.07 1.20
CA ASN A 565 -21.41 5.80 1.90
C ASN A 565 -19.94 5.49 2.25
N GLN A 566 -18.99 5.77 1.36
CA GLN A 566 -17.56 5.58 1.63
C GLN A 566 -17.05 6.50 2.74
N LEU A 567 -17.47 7.78 2.73
CA LEU A 567 -17.10 8.75 3.76
C LEU A 567 -17.70 8.38 5.11
N GLU A 568 -18.98 8.00 5.17
CA GLU A 568 -19.62 7.53 6.40
C GLU A 568 -18.92 6.29 6.99
N GLN A 569 -18.54 5.32 6.15
CA GLN A 569 -17.77 4.16 6.58
C GLN A 569 -16.36 4.53 7.08
N LYS A 570 -15.73 5.56 6.48
CA LYS A 570 -14.43 6.05 6.93
C LYS A 570 -14.55 6.74 8.29
N THR A 571 -15.56 7.58 8.48
CA THR A 571 -15.84 8.26 9.75
C THR A 571 -16.11 7.24 10.85
N GLN A 572 -16.97 6.24 10.62
CA GLN A 572 -17.23 5.17 11.61
C GLN A 572 -15.95 4.39 11.99
N ARG A 573 -15.07 4.11 11.02
CA ARG A 573 -13.79 3.45 11.32
C ARG A 573 -12.87 4.31 12.18
N LEU A 574 -12.79 5.61 11.90
CA LEU A 574 -11.97 6.54 12.68
C LEU A 574 -12.53 6.75 14.09
N GLU A 575 -13.85 6.88 14.23
CA GLU A 575 -14.53 6.96 15.54
C GLU A 575 -14.26 5.71 16.38
N ARG A 576 -14.32 4.52 15.77
CA ARG A 576 -13.97 3.26 16.43
C ARG A 576 -12.51 3.22 16.86
N GLN A 577 -11.58 3.62 16.01
CA GLN A 577 -10.15 3.66 16.35
C GLN A 577 -9.89 4.60 17.55
N VAL A 578 -10.60 5.72 17.62
CA VAL A 578 -10.54 6.64 18.76
C VAL A 578 -11.17 6.03 20.01
N ALA A 579 -12.30 5.30 19.89
CA ALA A 579 -12.94 4.62 21.01
C ALA A 579 -12.08 3.48 21.57
N ASP A 580 -11.46 2.67 20.70
CA ASP A 580 -10.54 1.60 21.06
C ASP A 580 -9.28 2.15 21.75
N GLN A 581 -8.70 3.24 21.24
CA GLN A 581 -7.58 3.92 21.91
C GLN A 581 -7.96 4.49 23.28
N ARG A 582 -9.17 5.03 23.43
CA ARG A 582 -9.66 5.55 24.71
C ARG A 582 -9.94 4.43 25.71
N SER A 583 -10.52 3.30 25.30
CA SER A 583 -10.75 2.15 26.17
C SER A 583 -9.45 1.43 26.56
N SER A 584 -8.43 1.46 25.70
CA SER A 584 -7.08 0.95 25.96
C SER A 584 -6.31 1.75 27.02
N SER A 585 -6.70 3.00 27.27
CA SER A 585 -6.07 3.87 28.26
C SER A 585 -6.55 3.64 29.70
N VAL A 586 -7.58 2.80 29.89
CA VAL A 586 -8.17 2.51 31.20
C VAL A 586 -7.76 1.09 31.63
N ASP A 587 -6.89 1.02 32.65
CA ASP A 587 -6.50 -0.17 33.42
C ASP A 587 -5.70 -1.29 32.72
N GLN A 588 -4.66 -0.99 31.94
CA GLN A 588 -3.71 -2.02 31.46
C GLN A 588 -2.24 -1.64 31.59
N SER A 589 -1.41 -2.64 31.92
CA SER A 589 0.05 -2.52 31.90
C SER A 589 0.55 -2.34 30.46
N PRO A 590 1.71 -1.71 30.25
CA PRO A 590 2.33 -1.56 28.93
C PRO A 590 2.46 -2.89 28.16
N ASP A 591 2.74 -3.99 28.87
CA ASP A 591 2.83 -5.34 28.28
C ASP A 591 1.48 -5.89 27.78
N GLY A 592 0.38 -5.57 28.47
CA GLY A 592 -0.96 -5.96 28.04
C GLY A 592 -1.40 -5.24 26.76
N ILE A 593 -1.02 -3.96 26.63
CA ILE A 593 -1.25 -3.17 25.42
C ILE A 593 -0.42 -3.73 24.26
N MET A 594 0.87 -4.03 24.48
CA MET A 594 1.73 -4.63 23.44
C MET A 594 1.19 -5.97 22.95
N LYS A 595 0.78 -6.87 23.85
CA LYS A 595 0.23 -8.18 23.46
C LYS A 595 -1.05 -8.07 22.63
N ARG A 596 -1.96 -7.14 22.95
CA ARG A 596 -3.15 -6.89 22.12
C ARG A 596 -2.78 -6.31 20.76
N MET A 597 -1.84 -5.37 20.70
CA MET A 597 -1.39 -4.84 19.41
C MET A 597 -0.76 -5.92 18.55
N GLU A 598 -0.02 -6.86 19.13
CA GLU A 598 0.51 -8.04 18.42
C GLU A 598 -0.61 -8.94 17.88
N GLU A 599 -1.64 -9.23 18.69
CA GLU A 599 -2.82 -9.99 18.27
C GLU A 599 -3.59 -9.28 17.14
N GLU A 600 -3.78 -7.96 17.24
CA GLU A 600 -4.41 -7.15 16.18
C GLU A 600 -3.55 -7.10 14.91
N ASN A 601 -2.25 -6.93 15.03
CA ASN A 601 -1.32 -6.96 13.90
C ASN A 601 -1.32 -8.32 13.21
N GLN A 602 -1.44 -9.42 13.95
CA GLN A 602 -1.54 -10.76 13.38
C GLN A 602 -2.85 -10.96 12.60
N VAL A 603 -3.98 -10.47 13.14
CA VAL A 603 -5.28 -10.49 12.44
C VAL A 603 -5.27 -9.59 11.21
N ASN A 604 -4.75 -8.37 11.32
CA ASN A 604 -4.64 -7.42 10.22
C ASN A 604 -3.71 -7.93 9.12
N SER A 605 -2.59 -8.57 9.50
CA SER A 605 -1.68 -9.24 8.57
C SER A 605 -2.40 -10.32 7.76
N TYR A 606 -3.19 -11.20 8.40
CA TYR A 606 -4.01 -12.18 7.68
C TYR A 606 -5.02 -11.54 6.73
N LEU A 607 -5.70 -10.45 7.14
CA LEU A 607 -6.66 -9.76 6.29
C LEU A 607 -5.99 -9.13 5.05
N VAL A 608 -4.83 -8.48 5.21
CA VAL A 608 -4.11 -7.79 4.14
C VAL A 608 -3.37 -8.75 3.22
N THR A 609 -2.79 -9.83 3.74
CA THR A 609 -1.96 -10.76 2.95
C THR A 609 -2.79 -11.85 2.26
N GLU A 610 -3.85 -12.36 2.90
CA GLU A 610 -4.61 -13.49 2.37
C GLU A 610 -6.04 -13.13 1.94
N LYS A 611 -6.84 -12.47 2.80
CA LYS A 611 -8.29 -12.31 2.56
C LYS A 611 -8.62 -11.23 1.54
N PHE A 612 -8.21 -9.98 1.78
CA PHE A 612 -8.54 -8.85 0.91
C PHE A 612 -7.97 -8.97 -0.50
N PRO A 613 -6.72 -9.44 -0.73
CA PRO A 613 -6.24 -9.64 -2.10
C PRO A 613 -7.07 -10.66 -2.88
N LYS A 614 -7.56 -11.73 -2.23
CA LYS A 614 -8.43 -12.72 -2.85
C LYS A 614 -9.79 -12.12 -3.23
N GLU A 615 -10.44 -11.42 -2.30
CA GLU A 615 -11.73 -10.75 -2.56
C GLU A 615 -11.61 -9.65 -3.63
N LEU A 616 -10.54 -8.84 -3.56
CA LEU A 616 -10.24 -7.79 -4.54
C LEU A 616 -10.04 -8.39 -5.94
N ASN A 617 -9.24 -9.46 -6.06
CA ASN A 617 -9.03 -10.13 -7.35
C ASN A 617 -10.33 -10.75 -7.88
N GLN A 618 -11.15 -11.37 -7.03
CA GLN A 618 -12.46 -11.87 -7.45
C GLN A 618 -13.37 -10.74 -7.95
N MET A 619 -13.37 -9.59 -7.29
CA MET A 619 -14.19 -8.46 -7.69
C MET A 619 -13.66 -7.80 -8.98
N LYS A 620 -12.34 -7.66 -9.13
CA LYS A 620 -11.69 -7.21 -10.37
C LYS A 620 -12.02 -8.14 -11.55
N MET A 621 -12.02 -9.45 -11.34
CA MET A 621 -12.41 -10.40 -12.38
C MET A 621 -13.89 -10.28 -12.74
N LYS A 622 -14.80 -10.14 -11.77
CA LYS A 622 -16.22 -9.86 -12.04
C LYS A 622 -16.42 -8.58 -12.84
N LEU A 623 -15.69 -7.53 -12.47
CA LEU A 623 -15.75 -6.23 -13.16
C LEU A 623 -15.25 -6.35 -14.60
N ARG A 624 -14.12 -7.02 -14.85
CA ARG A 624 -13.65 -7.33 -16.22
C ARG A 624 -14.69 -8.11 -17.02
N TYR A 625 -15.35 -9.11 -16.43
CA TYR A 625 -16.40 -9.85 -17.12
C TYR A 625 -17.61 -8.97 -17.46
N TYR A 626 -18.01 -8.07 -16.55
CA TYR A 626 -19.09 -7.13 -16.84
C TYR A 626 -18.71 -6.10 -17.89
N GLU A 627 -17.47 -5.60 -17.88
CA GLU A 627 -16.94 -4.72 -18.93
C GLU A 627 -16.89 -5.43 -20.30
N GLU A 628 -16.42 -6.68 -20.33
CA GLU A 628 -16.37 -7.50 -21.54
C GLU A 628 -17.79 -7.79 -22.07
N VAL A 629 -18.77 -8.01 -21.19
CA VAL A 629 -20.18 -8.19 -21.58
C VAL A 629 -20.82 -6.88 -22.05
N ALA A 630 -20.46 -5.74 -21.45
CA ALA A 630 -20.98 -4.43 -21.83
C ALA A 630 -20.40 -3.90 -23.15
N THR A 631 -19.13 -4.23 -23.44
CA THR A 631 -18.43 -3.85 -24.67
C THR A 631 -18.77 -4.77 -25.85
N ASN A 632 -19.04 -6.05 -25.59
CA ASN A 632 -19.50 -6.97 -26.62
C ASN A 632 -20.96 -6.71 -27.01
N LYS A 633 -21.25 -6.86 -28.31
CA LYS A 633 -22.60 -6.75 -28.86
C LYS A 633 -23.51 -7.78 -28.17
N ALA A 634 -24.73 -7.38 -27.77
CA ALA A 634 -25.67 -8.23 -27.04
C ALA A 634 -25.76 -9.64 -27.65
N LEU A 635 -25.27 -10.65 -26.92
CA LEU A 635 -25.25 -12.04 -27.37
C LEU A 635 -26.66 -12.52 -27.71
N GLY A 636 -26.81 -13.19 -28.84
CA GLY A 636 -28.09 -13.75 -29.25
C GLY A 636 -28.56 -14.86 -28.29
N GLN A 637 -29.89 -15.06 -28.19
CA GLN A 637 -30.48 -16.09 -27.33
C GLN A 637 -29.98 -17.50 -27.66
N THR A 638 -29.60 -17.75 -28.92
CA THR A 638 -28.94 -18.96 -29.41
C THR A 638 -27.51 -19.13 -28.91
N GLU A 639 -26.71 -18.06 -28.84
CA GLU A 639 -25.35 -18.11 -28.32
C GLU A 639 -25.35 -18.32 -26.80
N LEU A 640 -26.26 -17.64 -26.08
CA LEU A 640 -26.48 -17.87 -24.66
C LEU A 640 -26.97 -19.31 -24.39
N ALA A 641 -27.82 -19.86 -25.25
CA ALA A 641 -28.22 -21.27 -25.17
C ALA A 641 -27.04 -22.21 -25.39
N ASN A 642 -26.14 -21.91 -26.34
CA ASN A 642 -24.92 -22.69 -26.57
C ASN A 642 -23.96 -22.62 -25.38
N TYR A 643 -23.75 -21.45 -24.78
CA TYR A 643 -22.92 -21.32 -23.58
C TYR A 643 -23.55 -22.02 -22.38
N ARG A 644 -24.88 -21.93 -22.19
CA ARG A 644 -25.59 -22.68 -21.14
C ARG A 644 -25.51 -24.19 -21.35
N ALA A 645 -25.63 -24.66 -22.60
CA ALA A 645 -25.45 -26.06 -22.94
C ALA A 645 -24.02 -26.52 -22.63
N LYS A 646 -23.01 -25.71 -22.98
CA LYS A 646 -21.60 -26.01 -22.69
C LYS A 646 -21.26 -25.98 -21.20
N ILE A 647 -21.86 -25.05 -20.44
CA ILE A 647 -21.74 -25.02 -18.97
C ILE A 647 -22.44 -26.25 -18.36
N SER A 648 -23.62 -26.64 -18.86
CA SER A 648 -24.34 -27.83 -18.41
C SER A 648 -23.54 -29.11 -18.71
N GLU A 649 -22.96 -29.21 -19.89
CA GLU A 649 -22.08 -30.31 -20.30
C GLU A 649 -20.84 -30.38 -19.41
N LEU A 650 -20.13 -29.25 -19.22
CA LEU A 650 -18.97 -29.18 -18.34
C LEU A 650 -19.31 -29.51 -16.89
N ASN A 651 -20.45 -29.04 -16.38
CA ASN A 651 -20.93 -29.39 -15.04
C ASN A 651 -21.30 -30.87 -14.93
N SER A 652 -21.90 -31.46 -15.96
CA SER A 652 -22.16 -32.91 -16.02
C SER A 652 -20.85 -33.70 -16.01
N VAL A 653 -19.85 -33.25 -16.75
CA VAL A 653 -18.51 -33.84 -16.78
C VAL A 653 -17.83 -33.70 -15.41
N ILE A 654 -17.88 -32.53 -14.77
CA ILE A 654 -17.36 -32.29 -13.43
C ILE A 654 -18.07 -33.17 -12.40
N ASN A 655 -19.39 -33.30 -12.47
CA ASN A 655 -20.17 -34.15 -11.57
C ASN A 655 -19.84 -35.64 -11.78
N LYS A 656 -19.68 -36.10 -13.03
CA LYS A 656 -19.18 -37.46 -13.33
C LYS A 656 -17.77 -37.70 -12.80
N PHE A 657 -16.89 -36.69 -12.88
CA PHE A 657 -15.58 -36.76 -12.24
C PHE A 657 -15.66 -36.75 -10.71
N HIS A 658 -16.62 -36.03 -10.14
CA HIS A 658 -16.87 -36.00 -8.70
C HIS A 658 -17.44 -37.33 -8.20
N GLU A 659 -18.40 -37.95 -8.91
CA GLU A 659 -18.93 -39.28 -8.63
C GLU A 659 -17.88 -40.37 -8.78
N LYS A 660 -17.09 -40.35 -9.86
CA LYS A 660 -15.94 -41.27 -10.01
C LYS A 660 -14.93 -41.10 -8.86
N ARG A 661 -14.70 -39.87 -8.40
CA ARG A 661 -13.81 -39.60 -7.26
C ARG A 661 -14.39 -40.07 -5.93
N VAL A 662 -15.71 -40.03 -5.75
CA VAL A 662 -16.41 -40.49 -4.53
C VAL A 662 -16.52 -42.03 -4.52
N LEU A 663 -16.75 -42.66 -5.67
CA LEU A 663 -16.82 -44.12 -5.85
C LEU A 663 -15.43 -44.79 -5.76
N ALA A 664 -14.36 -44.09 -6.14
CA ALA A 664 -12.98 -44.57 -6.00
C ALA A 664 -12.41 -44.47 -4.55
N LYS A 665 -13.28 -44.35 -3.54
CA LYS A 665 -12.90 -44.45 -2.12
C LYS A 665 -12.52 -45.91 -1.80
N ASP A 666 -11.31 -46.32 -2.18
CA ASP A 666 -10.58 -47.35 -1.46
C ASP A 666 -10.15 -46.75 -0.10
N PRO A 667 -10.63 -47.26 1.05
CA PRO A 667 -10.33 -46.69 2.37
C PRO A 667 -8.84 -46.74 2.74
N THR A 668 -8.01 -47.44 1.97
CA THR A 668 -6.59 -47.70 2.24
C THR A 668 -5.64 -46.90 1.35
N ALA A 669 -6.11 -46.25 0.27
CA ALA A 669 -5.25 -45.61 -0.73
C ALA A 669 -5.09 -44.08 -0.58
N ASP A 670 -6.04 -43.38 0.06
CA ASP A 670 -6.04 -41.91 0.14
C ASP A 670 -5.80 -41.38 1.57
N ASN A 671 -4.61 -41.66 2.12
CA ASN A 671 -4.16 -41.11 3.40
C ASN A 671 -4.12 -39.56 3.43
N LEU A 672 -4.14 -38.90 2.26
CA LEU A 672 -4.23 -37.44 2.12
C LEU A 672 -5.68 -36.92 2.07
N ALA A 673 -6.70 -37.76 1.89
CA ALA A 673 -8.09 -37.34 1.97
C ALA A 673 -8.40 -36.77 3.35
N VAL A 674 -7.92 -37.43 4.40
CA VAL A 674 -8.10 -36.97 5.79
C VAL A 674 -7.39 -35.65 6.01
N PHE A 675 -6.15 -35.47 5.53
CA PHE A 675 -5.42 -34.21 5.68
C PHE A 675 -5.96 -33.08 4.79
N ARG A 676 -6.46 -33.38 3.58
CA ARG A 676 -7.17 -32.39 2.76
C ARG A 676 -8.50 -32.02 3.38
N GLN A 677 -9.23 -32.99 3.93
CA GLN A 677 -10.45 -32.76 4.67
C GLN A 677 -10.16 -31.99 5.95
N GLN A 678 -9.05 -32.25 6.64
CA GLN A 678 -8.63 -31.54 7.85
C GLN A 678 -8.11 -30.15 7.53
N ALA A 679 -7.35 -29.95 6.45
CA ALA A 679 -6.96 -28.64 5.95
C ALA A 679 -8.17 -27.85 5.44
N LEU A 680 -9.15 -28.49 4.81
CA LEU A 680 -10.43 -27.88 4.43
C LEU A 680 -11.27 -27.57 5.66
N ILE A 681 -11.28 -28.42 6.69
CA ILE A 681 -11.96 -28.15 7.96
C ILE A 681 -11.27 -27.00 8.69
N VAL A 682 -9.94 -26.95 8.71
CA VAL A 682 -9.15 -25.86 9.32
C VAL A 682 -9.32 -24.57 8.53
N ALA A 683 -9.28 -24.61 7.20
CA ALA A 683 -9.54 -23.45 6.35
C ALA A 683 -10.99 -22.97 6.53
N ARG A 684 -11.96 -23.89 6.55
CA ARG A 684 -13.37 -23.58 6.81
C ARG A 684 -13.60 -23.08 8.22
N ARG A 685 -12.87 -23.58 9.23
CA ARG A 685 -12.89 -23.04 10.60
C ARG A 685 -12.25 -21.65 10.65
N LYS A 686 -11.13 -21.42 9.96
CA LYS A 686 -10.48 -20.09 9.86
C LYS A 686 -11.41 -19.09 9.17
N GLU A 687 -12.10 -19.52 8.11
CA GLU A 687 -13.10 -18.75 7.38
C GLU A 687 -14.34 -18.50 8.25
N GLN A 688 -14.91 -19.52 8.88
CA GLN A 688 -16.05 -19.38 9.81
C GLN A 688 -15.70 -18.52 11.02
N SER A 689 -14.49 -18.63 11.58
CA SER A 689 -14.01 -17.77 12.66
C SER A 689 -13.81 -16.34 12.19
N ALA A 690 -13.30 -16.12 10.97
CA ALA A 690 -13.20 -14.78 10.39
C ALA A 690 -14.57 -14.18 10.05
N GLU A 691 -15.50 -14.98 9.55
CA GLU A 691 -16.91 -14.60 9.33
C GLU A 691 -17.60 -14.30 10.65
N ARG A 692 -17.44 -15.16 11.68
CA ARG A 692 -17.97 -14.92 13.03
C ARG A 692 -17.36 -13.68 13.66
N LEU A 693 -16.06 -13.43 13.50
CA LEU A 693 -15.42 -12.19 13.93
C LEU A 693 -16.00 -10.99 13.19
N THR A 694 -16.27 -11.11 11.88
CA THR A 694 -16.91 -10.06 11.08
C THR A 694 -18.36 -9.84 11.52
N GLN A 695 -19.11 -10.90 11.83
CA GLN A 695 -20.48 -10.85 12.35
C GLN A 695 -20.52 -10.25 13.75
N LEU A 696 -19.65 -10.68 14.67
CA LEU A 696 -19.54 -10.11 16.00
C LEU A 696 -19.08 -8.65 15.96
N ARG A 697 -18.18 -8.29 15.03
CA ARG A 697 -17.83 -6.88 14.79
C ARG A 697 -19.03 -6.11 14.27
N ALA A 698 -19.79 -6.65 13.31
CA ALA A 698 -20.99 -6.01 12.78
C ALA A 698 -22.13 -5.93 13.82
N GLU A 699 -22.26 -6.94 14.69
CA GLU A 699 -23.21 -6.98 15.79
C GLU A 699 -22.79 -6.01 16.89
N ASN A 700 -21.50 -5.92 17.21
CA ASN A 700 -20.98 -4.90 18.12
C ASN A 700 -21.18 -3.50 17.52
N ASP A 701 -20.94 -3.30 16.23
CA ASP A 701 -21.21 -2.03 15.54
C ASP A 701 -22.72 -1.72 15.51
N ALA A 702 -23.58 -2.74 15.37
CA ALA A 702 -25.03 -2.58 15.41
C ALA A 702 -25.52 -2.27 16.83
N LEU A 703 -24.96 -2.93 17.84
CA LEU A 703 -25.22 -2.70 19.26
C LEU A 703 -24.67 -1.35 19.71
N GLU A 704 -23.53 -0.89 19.20
CA GLU A 704 -22.97 0.45 19.42
C GLU A 704 -23.80 1.51 18.71
N LYS A 705 -24.28 1.25 17.48
CA LYS A 705 -25.26 2.12 16.82
C LYS A 705 -26.58 2.15 17.58
N GLN A 706 -26.99 1.02 18.17
CA GLN A 706 -28.18 0.94 19.02
C GLN A 706 -27.94 1.69 20.34
N PHE A 707 -26.77 1.54 20.97
CA PHE A 707 -26.34 2.26 22.17
C PHE A 707 -26.23 3.76 21.92
N GLY A 708 -25.66 4.17 20.79
CA GLY A 708 -25.59 5.56 20.33
C GLY A 708 -26.95 6.14 19.96
N ARG A 709 -27.92 5.30 19.57
CA ARG A 709 -29.34 5.69 19.38
C ARG A 709 -30.13 5.68 20.69
N THR A 710 -29.82 4.80 21.65
CA THR A 710 -30.42 4.73 22.99
C THR A 710 -29.70 5.58 24.04
N LEU A 711 -28.62 6.26 23.66
CA LEU A 711 -28.11 7.46 24.30
C LEU A 711 -28.80 8.66 23.64
N PRO A 712 -30.04 9.01 24.00
CA PRO A 712 -30.49 10.36 23.73
C PRO A 712 -29.61 11.28 24.58
N MET A 713 -28.78 12.09 23.92
CA MET A 713 -28.42 13.42 24.43
C MET A 713 -27.88 13.45 25.88
N GLY A 714 -26.99 12.53 26.24
CA GLY A 714 -26.40 12.52 27.58
C GLY A 714 -24.96 12.02 27.51
N HIS A 715 -24.01 12.95 27.69
CA HIS A 715 -22.59 12.69 27.91
C HIS A 715 -21.72 12.37 26.68
N SER A 716 -21.34 13.40 25.93
CA SER A 716 -19.95 13.92 25.96
C SER A 716 -19.72 15.09 24.97
N GLY A 717 -19.37 16.25 25.52
CA GLY A 717 -18.30 17.10 24.96
C GLY A 717 -18.46 17.73 23.57
N SER A 718 -19.58 18.41 23.27
CA SER A 718 -19.54 19.58 22.39
C SER A 718 -20.48 20.66 22.91
N SER A 719 -19.87 21.58 23.63
CA SER A 719 -20.41 22.86 24.06
C SER A 719 -20.62 23.73 22.81
N SER A 720 -21.87 23.92 22.36
CA SER A 720 -22.31 25.22 21.76
C SER A 720 -23.75 25.26 21.24
N VAL A 721 -24.49 24.15 21.08
CA VAL A 721 -25.82 24.22 20.44
C VAL A 721 -26.89 23.45 21.21
N ALA A 722 -27.30 23.96 22.38
CA ALA A 722 -28.64 23.75 22.98
C ALA A 722 -28.73 24.36 24.40
N LYS A 723 -28.58 25.68 24.55
CA LYS A 723 -29.09 26.39 25.73
C LYS A 723 -30.61 26.53 25.57
N GLY A 724 -31.38 25.56 26.03
CA GLY A 724 -32.84 25.67 25.99
C GLY A 724 -33.62 24.52 26.65
N SER A 725 -33.01 23.36 26.86
CA SER A 725 -33.69 22.24 27.53
C SER A 725 -33.23 22.14 28.98
N SER A 726 -34.19 22.23 29.91
CA SER A 726 -34.06 22.07 31.36
C SER A 726 -33.17 20.88 31.74
N HIS A 727 -32.05 21.14 32.42
CA HIS A 727 -31.21 20.11 33.03
C HIS A 727 -31.98 19.51 34.23
N VAL A 728 -32.42 18.26 34.10
CA VAL A 728 -33.05 17.49 35.18
C VAL A 728 -31.95 16.68 35.87
N PRO A 729 -31.59 16.95 37.13
CA PRO A 729 -30.59 16.16 37.85
C PRO A 729 -31.16 14.76 38.13
N GLU A 730 -30.40 13.70 37.84
CA GLU A 730 -30.76 12.30 38.16
C GLU A 730 -29.79 11.69 39.19
N GLY A 731 -30.27 10.75 40.00
CA GLY A 731 -29.46 9.98 40.94
C GLY A 731 -28.97 10.75 42.17
N GLU A 732 -27.66 10.68 42.47
CA GLU A 732 -27.06 11.33 43.65
C GLU A 732 -27.21 12.84 43.64
N GLU A 733 -27.14 13.49 42.47
CA GLU A 733 -27.32 14.94 42.37
C GLU A 733 -28.76 15.35 42.66
N PHE A 734 -29.76 14.55 42.25
CA PHE A 734 -31.15 14.77 42.65
C PHE A 734 -31.32 14.60 44.16
N GLN A 735 -30.71 13.59 44.75
CA GLN A 735 -30.77 13.37 46.20
C GLN A 735 -30.10 14.52 46.97
N ARG A 736 -28.95 15.02 46.50
CA ARG A 736 -28.27 16.20 47.06
C ARG A 736 -29.13 17.45 46.88
N TYR A 737 -29.75 17.64 45.73
CA TYR A 737 -30.65 18.76 45.45
C TYR A 737 -31.91 18.71 46.32
N VAL A 738 -32.54 17.54 46.48
CA VAL A 738 -33.69 17.32 47.38
C VAL A 738 -33.30 17.54 48.83
N ASN A 739 -32.13 17.06 49.26
CA ASN A 739 -31.62 17.32 50.61
C ASN A 739 -31.31 18.80 50.82
N MET A 740 -30.78 19.50 49.82
CA MET A 740 -30.57 20.94 49.84
C MET A 740 -31.88 21.72 49.87
N LEU A 741 -32.92 21.26 49.17
CA LEU A 741 -34.26 21.83 49.24
C LEU A 741 -34.90 21.59 50.61
N ARG A 742 -34.76 20.39 51.18
CA ARG A 742 -35.22 20.11 52.56
C ARG A 742 -34.48 20.98 53.57
N SER A 743 -33.16 21.13 53.45
CA SER A 743 -32.39 21.98 54.35
C SER A 743 -32.79 23.45 54.22
N LYS A 744 -32.98 23.96 52.98
CA LYS A 744 -33.49 25.31 52.72
C LYS A 744 -34.93 25.51 53.23
N SER A 745 -35.81 24.53 53.05
CA SER A 745 -37.19 24.57 53.58
C SER A 745 -37.19 24.60 55.11
N ASN A 746 -36.34 23.80 55.76
CA ASN A 746 -36.20 23.81 57.22
C ASN A 746 -35.56 25.10 57.73
N ALA A 747 -34.62 25.69 56.98
CA ALA A 747 -34.05 27.00 57.30
C ALA A 747 -35.10 28.10 57.16
N TYR A 748 -35.91 28.09 56.11
CA TYR A 748 -37.01 29.02 55.91
C TYR A 748 -38.05 28.91 57.03
N LYS A 749 -38.48 27.70 57.42
CA LYS A 749 -39.41 27.49 58.53
C LYS A 749 -38.87 28.04 59.85
N ARG A 750 -37.58 27.80 60.16
CA ARG A 750 -36.91 28.36 61.35
C ARG A 750 -36.87 29.88 61.32
N LYS A 751 -36.41 30.48 60.21
CA LYS A 751 -36.35 31.94 60.04
C LYS A 751 -37.72 32.59 60.11
N ARG A 752 -38.75 31.94 59.58
CA ARG A 752 -40.13 32.40 59.69
C ARG A 752 -40.65 32.34 61.13
N GLN A 753 -40.27 31.31 61.89
CA GLN A 753 -40.60 31.23 63.32
C GLN A 753 -39.88 32.35 64.10
N GLU A 754 -38.57 32.53 63.88
CA GLU A 754 -37.81 33.64 64.50
C GLU A 754 -38.45 35.01 64.20
N ILE A 755 -38.90 35.25 62.96
CA ILE A 755 -39.61 36.48 62.60
C ILE A 755 -40.94 36.60 63.35
N ASN A 756 -41.71 35.51 63.46
CA ASN A 756 -42.97 35.52 64.20
C ASN A 756 -42.74 35.81 65.69
N ASP A 757 -41.72 35.19 66.29
CA ASP A 757 -41.36 35.38 67.69
C ASP A 757 -40.93 36.83 67.94
N MET A 758 -40.05 37.40 67.09
CA MET A 758 -39.67 38.81 67.16
C MET A 758 -40.87 39.75 66.94
N THR A 759 -41.81 39.39 66.08
CA THR A 759 -43.02 40.21 65.86
C THR A 759 -43.94 40.19 67.07
N ALA A 760 -44.09 39.03 67.73
CA ALA A 760 -44.85 38.90 68.96
C ALA A 760 -44.17 39.68 70.11
N GLU A 761 -42.85 39.58 70.22
CA GLU A 761 -42.07 40.34 71.20
C GLU A 761 -42.19 41.84 70.94
N LEU A 762 -42.14 42.29 69.69
CA LEU A 762 -42.33 43.69 69.32
C LEU A 762 -43.74 44.20 69.65
N GLN A 763 -44.77 43.35 69.52
CA GLN A 763 -46.13 43.70 69.95
C GLN A 763 -46.24 43.80 71.48
N LEU A 764 -45.59 42.91 72.22
CA LEU A 764 -45.49 43.00 73.68
C LEU A 764 -44.75 44.26 74.11
N LEU A 765 -43.62 44.57 73.47
CA LEU A 765 -42.82 45.78 73.70
C LEU A 765 -43.60 47.07 73.40
N LYS A 766 -44.38 47.10 72.31
CA LYS A 766 -45.25 48.25 72.02
C LYS A 766 -46.32 48.42 73.08
N ARG A 767 -46.90 47.33 73.56
CA ARG A 767 -47.90 47.37 74.63
C ARG A 767 -47.29 47.83 75.96
N THR A 768 -46.09 47.39 76.31
CA THR A 768 -45.39 47.87 77.51
C THR A 768 -44.96 49.32 77.35
N GLU A 769 -44.53 49.76 76.17
CA GLU A 769 -44.23 51.17 75.89
C GLU A 769 -45.47 52.05 76.05
N GLU A 770 -46.64 51.63 75.55
CA GLU A 770 -47.90 52.34 75.72
C GLU A 770 -48.30 52.43 77.21
N LEU A 771 -48.21 51.33 77.95
CA LEU A 771 -48.50 51.31 79.39
C LEU A 771 -47.54 52.23 80.18
N LEU A 772 -46.26 52.22 79.84
CA LEU A 772 -45.27 53.09 80.49
C LEU A 772 -45.47 54.56 80.13
N LYS A 773 -45.84 54.88 78.88
CA LYS A 773 -46.20 56.25 78.49
C LYS A 773 -47.44 56.74 79.24
N GLU A 774 -48.42 55.87 79.43
CA GLU A 774 -49.62 56.19 80.22
C GLU A 774 -49.27 56.44 81.69
N GLU A 775 -48.41 55.61 82.30
CA GLU A 775 -47.89 55.83 83.66
C GLU A 775 -47.10 57.14 83.77
N VAL A 776 -46.21 57.44 82.82
CA VAL A 776 -45.42 58.68 82.82
C VAL A 776 -46.31 59.91 82.68
N GLU A 777 -47.33 59.89 81.82
CA GLU A 777 -48.29 60.99 81.73
C GLU A 777 -49.17 61.11 82.99
N GLN A 778 -49.54 59.99 83.61
CA GLN A 778 -50.21 60.03 84.92
C GLN A 778 -49.32 60.63 86.01
N ILE A 779 -48.03 60.28 86.05
CA ILE A 779 -47.07 60.83 87.02
C ILE A 779 -46.84 62.32 86.74
N LYS A 780 -46.62 62.72 85.48
CA LYS A 780 -46.50 64.13 85.10
C LYS A 780 -47.75 64.93 85.43
N SER A 781 -48.95 64.37 85.21
CA SER A 781 -50.21 65.01 85.57
C SER A 781 -50.40 65.12 87.09
N ARG A 782 -50.04 64.09 87.87
CA ARG A 782 -50.04 64.15 89.34
C ARG A 782 -49.04 65.18 89.85
N MET A 783 -47.82 65.21 89.30
CA MET A 783 -46.81 66.21 89.67
C MET A 783 -47.24 67.62 89.31
N SER A 784 -47.84 67.83 88.13
CA SER A 784 -48.38 69.14 87.73
C SER A 784 -49.58 69.58 88.58
N MET A 785 -50.44 68.65 89.02
CA MET A 785 -51.52 68.95 89.97
C MET A 785 -50.98 69.31 91.36
N GLU A 786 -49.92 68.65 91.82
CA GLU A 786 -49.29 68.95 93.11
C GLU A 786 -48.52 70.29 93.05
N GLU A 787 -47.82 70.57 91.95
CA GLU A 787 -47.19 71.86 91.67
C GLU A 787 -48.24 73.00 91.61
N ARG A 788 -49.42 72.76 91.03
CA ARG A 788 -50.55 73.72 91.05
C ARG A 788 -51.20 73.89 92.43
N LYS A 789 -51.22 72.84 93.27
CA LYS A 789 -51.69 72.96 94.66
C LYS A 789 -50.73 73.74 95.55
N HIS A 790 -49.44 73.81 95.20
CA HIS A 790 -48.42 74.50 95.99
C HIS A 790 -47.95 75.83 95.40
N GLY A 791 -48.51 76.26 94.27
CA GLY A 791 -48.41 77.63 93.76
C GLY A 791 -47.06 78.05 93.19
N ILE A 792 -46.20 77.09 92.80
CA ILE A 792 -44.88 77.34 92.19
C ILE A 792 -44.71 76.40 90.98
N GLU A 793 -44.62 76.95 89.78
CA GLU A 793 -44.45 76.20 88.52
C GLU A 793 -42.96 76.26 88.08
N GLY A 794 -42.32 75.12 87.81
CA GLY A 794 -41.01 75.07 87.11
C GLY A 794 -39.75 74.64 87.90
N TYR A 795 -39.83 74.15 89.14
CA TYR A 795 -38.64 73.81 89.96
C TYR A 795 -37.90 72.52 89.52
N PHE A 796 -38.61 71.48 89.07
CA PHE A 796 -38.00 70.16 88.79
C PHE A 796 -37.12 70.12 87.52
N SER A 797 -37.48 70.84 86.47
CA SER A 797 -36.76 70.79 85.18
C SER A 797 -35.31 71.31 85.26
N THR A 798 -35.00 72.15 86.24
CA THR A 798 -33.67 72.72 86.43
C THR A 798 -32.71 71.81 87.21
N GLN A 799 -33.22 70.83 87.96
CA GLN A 799 -32.39 69.94 88.78
C GLN A 799 -31.88 68.71 87.99
N GLU A 800 -32.68 68.18 87.06
CA GLU A 800 -32.33 67.04 86.20
C GLU A 800 -31.09 67.31 85.32
N ARG A 801 -30.92 68.56 84.87
CA ARG A 801 -29.84 68.93 83.93
C ARG A 801 -28.44 69.06 84.56
N LEU A 802 -28.34 69.07 85.90
CA LEU A 802 -27.06 69.22 86.62
C LEU A 802 -26.41 67.87 86.97
N GLU A 803 -27.18 66.79 87.08
CA GLU A 803 -26.66 65.46 87.42
C GLU A 803 -26.08 64.69 86.20
N GLU A 804 -26.57 64.93 84.99
CA GLU A 804 -26.07 64.27 83.76
C GLU A 804 -24.64 64.69 83.35
N LEU A 805 -24.17 65.86 83.76
CA LEU A 805 -22.84 66.37 83.35
C LEU A 805 -21.67 65.83 84.19
N SER A 806 -21.93 65.19 85.33
CA SER A 806 -20.90 64.68 86.25
C SER A 806 -20.43 63.26 85.87
N THR A 807 -21.33 62.42 85.36
CA THR A 807 -21.08 60.98 85.11
C THR A 807 -20.25 60.72 83.85
N LEU A 808 -20.40 61.54 82.80
CA LEU A 808 -19.71 61.38 81.52
C LEU A 808 -18.19 61.61 81.55
N LYS A 809 -17.66 62.30 82.58
CA LYS A 809 -16.24 62.66 82.65
C LYS A 809 -15.35 61.56 83.26
N MET A 810 -15.93 60.64 84.03
CA MET A 810 -15.18 59.62 84.78
C MET A 810 -14.83 58.38 83.93
N GLU A 811 -15.64 58.05 82.92
CA GLU A 811 -15.41 56.88 82.04
C GLU A 811 -14.28 57.06 81.01
N GLN A 812 -13.86 58.31 80.72
CA GLN A 812 -12.94 58.59 79.61
C GLN A 812 -11.45 58.52 79.97
N ASP A 813 -11.09 58.54 81.26
CA ASP A 813 -9.68 58.55 81.73
C ASP A 813 -9.09 57.15 81.99
N GLU A 814 -9.92 56.10 82.20
CA GLU A 814 -9.44 54.72 82.45
C GLU A 814 -8.97 53.99 81.18
N LEU A 815 -9.48 54.39 80.00
CA LEU A 815 -9.22 53.72 78.71
C LEU A 815 -7.87 54.08 78.07
N LYS A 816 -7.21 55.18 78.49
CA LYS A 816 -5.95 55.65 77.86
C LYS A 816 -4.68 55.04 78.46
N GLY A 817 -4.73 54.43 79.65
CA GLY A 817 -3.55 53.89 80.35
C GLY A 817 -3.14 52.47 79.95
N LYS A 818 -4.06 51.64 79.43
CA LYS A 818 -3.82 50.20 79.15
C LYS A 818 -3.24 49.92 77.75
N THR A 819 -3.27 50.87 76.81
CA THR A 819 -2.90 50.66 75.39
C THR A 819 -1.43 50.93 75.05
N LEU A 820 -0.67 51.61 75.91
CA LEU A 820 0.69 52.05 75.58
C LEU A 820 1.78 50.99 75.83
N ASP A 821 1.59 50.10 76.81
CA ASP A 821 2.59 49.09 77.19
C ASP A 821 2.57 47.84 76.28
N GLU A 822 1.41 47.51 75.69
CA GLU A 822 1.25 46.34 74.80
C GLU A 822 1.93 46.53 73.43
N ILE A 823 1.97 47.77 72.92
CA ILE A 823 2.53 48.09 71.60
C ILE A 823 4.06 47.94 71.60
N THR A 824 4.72 48.31 72.70
CA THR A 824 6.19 48.28 72.80
C THR A 824 6.75 46.85 72.86
N ALA A 825 6.02 45.92 73.49
CA ALA A 825 6.40 44.51 73.53
C ALA A 825 6.27 43.82 72.16
N LEU A 826 5.21 44.13 71.40
CA LEU A 826 4.95 43.56 70.08
C LEU A 826 6.07 43.89 69.06
N ILE A 827 6.57 45.12 69.06
CA ILE A 827 7.61 45.58 68.11
C ILE A 827 8.93 44.81 68.31
N LYS A 828 9.28 44.49 69.56
CA LYS A 828 10.52 43.76 69.87
C LYS A 828 10.47 42.31 69.39
N THR A 829 9.32 41.65 69.54
CA THR A 829 9.08 40.27 69.08
C THR A 829 9.02 40.19 67.55
N LEU A 830 8.48 41.21 66.89
CA LEU A 830 8.37 41.29 65.43
C LEU A 830 9.74 41.41 64.76
N ASN A 831 10.62 42.27 65.28
CA ASN A 831 11.97 42.44 64.74
C ASN A 831 12.83 41.18 64.90
N GLY A 832 12.71 40.45 66.01
CA GLY A 832 13.38 39.16 66.19
C GLY A 832 12.93 38.09 65.19
N ARG A 833 11.62 38.00 64.93
CA ARG A 833 11.05 37.07 63.93
C ARG A 833 11.47 37.40 62.51
N ILE A 834 11.57 38.67 62.14
CA ILE A 834 12.00 39.09 60.80
C ILE A 834 13.45 38.67 60.52
N SER A 835 14.36 38.84 61.48
CA SER A 835 15.76 38.41 61.31
C SER A 835 15.91 36.89 61.17
N SER A 836 15.20 36.11 62.00
CA SER A 836 15.22 34.64 61.91
C SER A 836 14.65 34.14 60.57
N LYS A 837 13.54 34.72 60.09
CA LYS A 837 12.97 34.35 58.79
C LYS A 837 13.84 34.74 57.61
N LYS A 838 14.59 35.85 57.68
CA LYS A 838 15.58 36.22 56.65
C LYS A 838 16.70 35.19 56.52
N ALA A 839 17.23 34.69 57.65
CA ALA A 839 18.29 33.68 57.63
C ALA A 839 17.82 32.32 57.08
N GLU A 840 16.56 31.94 57.32
CA GLU A 840 15.94 30.75 56.72
C GLU A 840 15.66 30.90 55.21
N LEU A 841 15.38 32.11 54.74
CA LEU A 841 15.02 32.39 53.33
C LEU A 841 16.20 32.46 52.37
N ASP A 842 17.39 32.84 52.83
CA ASP A 842 18.60 32.98 52.00
C ASP A 842 19.02 31.71 51.22
N PRO A 843 19.06 30.50 51.83
CA PRO A 843 19.37 29.27 51.08
C PRO A 843 18.26 28.92 50.06
N ILE A 844 16.98 29.12 50.42
CA ILE A 844 15.84 28.91 49.52
C ILE A 844 15.93 29.88 48.32
N LEU A 845 16.36 31.13 48.55
CA LEU A 845 16.55 32.10 47.48
C LEU A 845 17.66 31.71 46.50
N LYS A 846 18.72 31.03 46.97
CA LYS A 846 19.80 30.49 46.13
C LYS A 846 19.32 29.34 45.24
N GLU A 847 18.40 28.49 45.72
CA GLU A 847 17.79 27.42 44.91
C GLU A 847 16.69 27.94 43.96
N VAL A 848 15.92 28.95 44.37
CA VAL A 848 14.81 29.50 43.58
C VAL A 848 15.29 30.33 42.38
N LYS A 849 16.46 30.98 42.46
CA LYS A 849 17.01 31.78 41.34
C LYS A 849 17.22 30.96 40.04
N PRO A 850 17.92 29.82 40.02
CA PRO A 850 18.06 29.00 38.80
C PRO A 850 16.73 28.38 38.36
N LEU A 851 15.84 28.00 39.29
CA LEU A 851 14.51 27.51 38.95
C LEU A 851 13.64 28.58 38.26
N ARG A 852 13.72 29.85 38.69
CA ARG A 852 13.06 30.97 38.00
C ARG A 852 13.60 31.19 36.59
N ALA A 853 14.91 31.04 36.39
CA ALA A 853 15.50 31.11 35.06
C ALA A 853 14.99 29.97 34.16
N LYS A 854 14.92 28.74 34.69
CA LYS A 854 14.39 27.57 33.96
C LYS A 854 12.90 27.69 33.65
N VAL A 855 12.10 28.25 34.56
CA VAL A 855 10.68 28.56 34.31
C VAL A 855 10.51 29.62 33.23
N GLN A 856 11.39 30.62 33.18
CA GLN A 856 11.35 31.65 32.14
C GLN A 856 11.71 31.06 30.77
N GLU A 857 12.71 30.20 30.70
CA GLU A 857 13.09 29.49 29.47
C GLU A 857 11.96 28.57 28.96
N LEU A 858 11.36 27.78 29.86
CA LEU A 858 10.20 26.94 29.55
C LEU A 858 8.97 27.77 29.14
N ARG A 859 8.76 28.96 29.72
CA ARG A 859 7.70 29.88 29.29
C ARG A 859 7.93 30.37 27.87
N ASN A 860 9.16 30.76 27.52
CA ASN A 860 9.49 31.20 26.18
C ASN A 860 9.30 30.06 25.17
N GLU A 861 9.68 28.83 25.53
CA GLU A 861 9.45 27.66 24.67
C GLU A 861 7.95 27.33 24.52
N TYR A 862 7.18 27.44 25.61
CA TYR A 862 5.74 27.29 25.61
C TYR A 862 5.06 28.34 24.73
N GLU A 863 5.43 29.62 24.86
CA GLU A 863 4.87 30.70 24.04
C GLU A 863 5.20 30.51 22.54
N ALA A 864 6.42 30.07 22.22
CA ALA A 864 6.80 29.75 20.85
C ALA A 864 5.99 28.56 20.28
N LYS A 865 5.81 27.49 21.06
CA LYS A 865 4.98 26.34 20.66
C LYS A 865 3.49 26.70 20.56
N LYS A 866 2.98 27.50 21.50
CA LYS A 866 1.61 28.01 21.51
C LYS A 866 1.34 28.89 20.29
N SER A 867 2.25 29.79 19.94
CA SER A 867 2.11 30.64 18.74
C SER A 867 2.02 29.80 17.46
N LYS A 868 2.84 28.74 17.33
CA LYS A 868 2.74 27.80 16.20
C LYS A 868 1.42 27.04 16.20
N TYR A 869 0.95 26.60 17.37
CA TYR A 869 -0.34 25.93 17.52
C TYR A 869 -1.51 26.84 17.14
N ASP A 870 -1.52 28.07 17.64
CA ASP A 870 -2.58 29.07 17.38
C ASP A 870 -2.64 29.42 15.88
N ALA A 871 -1.48 29.55 15.22
CA ALA A 871 -1.41 29.74 13.77
C ALA A 871 -1.97 28.55 12.97
N LEU A 872 -1.64 27.32 13.40
CA LEU A 872 -2.15 26.10 12.78
C LEU A 872 -3.67 25.96 13.00
N ASN A 873 -4.14 26.26 14.22
CA ASN A 873 -5.55 26.21 14.59
C ASN A 873 -6.38 27.24 13.80
N ALA A 874 -5.88 28.46 13.62
CA ALA A 874 -6.54 29.48 12.80
C ALA A 874 -6.72 29.04 11.33
N ASN A 875 -5.71 28.38 10.76
CA ASN A 875 -5.81 27.80 9.41
C ASN A 875 -6.86 26.69 9.34
N PHE A 876 -6.92 25.83 10.35
CA PHE A 876 -7.95 24.78 10.41
C PHE A 876 -9.35 25.33 10.67
N GLU A 877 -9.51 26.36 11.51
CA GLU A 877 -10.79 27.03 11.73
C GLU A 877 -11.31 27.70 10.46
N SER A 878 -10.43 28.34 9.69
CA SER A 878 -10.78 28.91 8.38
C SER A 878 -11.24 27.82 7.40
N SER A 879 -10.47 26.73 7.29
CA SER A 879 -10.82 25.60 6.42
C SER A 879 -12.12 24.90 6.86
N ARG A 880 -12.36 24.82 8.18
CA ARG A 880 -13.59 24.27 8.75
C ARG A 880 -14.78 25.17 8.40
N SER A 881 -14.62 26.49 8.49
CA SER A 881 -15.67 27.46 8.17
C SER A 881 -16.07 27.41 6.70
N THR A 882 -15.10 27.27 5.77
CA THR A 882 -15.38 27.11 4.34
C THR A 882 -16.12 25.80 4.07
N LEU A 883 -15.65 24.69 4.65
CA LEU A 883 -16.32 23.39 4.54
C LEU A 883 -17.73 23.41 5.13
N GLU A 884 -17.95 24.04 6.28
CA GLU A 884 -19.29 24.20 6.87
C GLU A 884 -20.22 25.02 5.96
N SER A 885 -19.69 26.02 5.26
CA SER A 885 -20.45 26.80 4.28
C SER A 885 -20.83 25.98 3.05
N GLU A 886 -19.89 25.18 2.52
CA GLU A 886 -20.14 24.29 1.39
C GLU A 886 -21.15 23.20 1.74
N VAL A 887 -21.01 22.58 2.91
CA VAL A 887 -21.95 21.58 3.41
C VAL A 887 -23.36 22.17 3.56
N ARG A 888 -23.49 23.40 4.09
CA ARG A 888 -24.79 24.11 4.11
C ARG A 888 -25.35 24.30 2.70
N GLY A 889 -24.52 24.73 1.74
CA GLY A 889 -24.92 24.86 0.34
C GLY A 889 -25.43 23.53 -0.25
N PHE A 890 -24.75 22.42 0.03
CA PHE A 890 -25.18 21.09 -0.42
C PHE A 890 -26.49 20.64 0.23
N TYR A 891 -26.72 20.95 1.51
CA TYR A 891 -28.00 20.65 2.16
C TYR A 891 -29.16 21.46 1.57
N GLU A 892 -28.95 22.74 1.27
CA GLU A 892 -29.94 23.58 0.60
C GLU A 892 -30.24 23.08 -0.82
N GLU A 893 -29.22 22.67 -1.57
CA GLU A 893 -29.38 22.09 -2.90
C GLU A 893 -30.11 20.73 -2.83
N GLN A 894 -29.75 19.86 -1.88
CA GLN A 894 -30.44 18.59 -1.65
C GLN A 894 -31.93 18.83 -1.37
N TYR A 895 -32.26 19.76 -0.48
CA TYR A 895 -33.64 20.07 -0.15
C TYR A 895 -34.42 20.59 -1.37
N ALA A 896 -33.79 21.46 -2.16
CA ALA A 896 -34.39 21.96 -3.40
C ALA A 896 -34.64 20.83 -4.42
N GLN A 897 -33.69 19.91 -4.59
CA GLN A 897 -33.86 18.76 -5.48
C GLN A 897 -34.89 17.74 -4.98
N GLU A 898 -34.97 17.49 -3.68
CA GLU A 898 -35.99 16.62 -3.07
C GLU A 898 -37.39 17.20 -3.28
N SER A 899 -37.57 18.50 -3.04
CA SER A 899 -38.83 19.20 -3.31
C SER A 899 -39.23 19.10 -4.78
N ARG A 900 -38.28 19.29 -5.70
CA ARG A 900 -38.50 19.13 -7.14
C ARG A 900 -38.86 17.69 -7.52
N PHE A 901 -38.18 16.70 -6.94
CA PHE A 901 -38.48 15.28 -7.14
C PHE A 901 -39.90 14.93 -6.71
N HIS A 902 -40.33 15.38 -5.52
CA HIS A 902 -41.68 15.12 -5.04
C HIS A 902 -42.74 15.77 -5.94
N THR A 903 -42.48 16.99 -6.41
CA THR A 903 -43.36 17.69 -7.36
C THR A 903 -43.48 16.93 -8.68
N LEU A 904 -42.35 16.51 -9.26
CA LEU A 904 -42.34 15.73 -10.50
C LEU A 904 -43.01 14.35 -10.33
N LYS A 905 -42.79 13.68 -9.18
CA LYS A 905 -43.45 12.40 -8.88
C LYS A 905 -44.96 12.54 -8.79
N ALA A 906 -45.45 13.63 -8.18
CA ALA A 906 -46.89 13.93 -8.16
C ALA A 906 -47.42 14.17 -9.57
N GLN A 907 -46.70 14.94 -10.40
CA GLN A 907 -47.08 15.16 -11.81
C GLN A 907 -47.08 13.86 -12.63
N MET A 908 -46.11 12.96 -12.42
CA MET A 908 -46.08 11.65 -13.07
C MET A 908 -47.29 10.80 -12.69
N LEU A 909 -47.68 10.78 -11.41
CA LEU A 909 -48.87 10.04 -10.96
C LEU A 909 -50.15 10.61 -11.60
N ILE A 910 -50.27 11.94 -11.65
CA ILE A 910 -51.40 12.60 -12.33
C ILE A 910 -51.42 12.21 -13.81
N ASN A 911 -50.28 12.29 -14.50
CA ASN A 911 -50.18 11.92 -15.92
C ASN A 911 -50.47 10.43 -16.15
N ALA A 912 -50.04 9.54 -15.26
CA ALA A 912 -50.36 8.11 -15.36
C ALA A 912 -51.87 7.85 -15.23
N VAL A 913 -52.55 8.55 -14.32
CA VAL A 913 -54.02 8.48 -14.19
C VAL A 913 -54.71 9.05 -15.42
N LEU A 914 -54.24 10.18 -15.96
CA LEU A 914 -54.78 10.76 -17.20
C LEU A 914 -54.58 9.85 -18.41
N LEU A 915 -53.41 9.21 -18.52
CA LEU A 915 -53.10 8.30 -19.62
C LEU A 915 -53.88 7.00 -19.51
N LYS A 916 -54.08 6.46 -18.30
CA LYS A 916 -55.00 5.35 -18.06
C LYS A 916 -56.43 5.73 -18.43
N ARG A 917 -56.88 6.92 -18.05
CA ARG A 917 -58.23 7.42 -18.42
C ARG A 917 -58.40 7.54 -19.93
N ALA A 918 -57.39 8.05 -20.65
CA ALA A 918 -57.40 8.13 -22.11
C ALA A 918 -57.40 6.75 -22.77
N ASN A 919 -56.65 5.79 -22.24
CA ASN A 919 -56.63 4.40 -22.73
C ASN A 919 -57.96 3.69 -22.46
N ASP A 920 -58.57 3.88 -21.29
CA ASP A 920 -59.88 3.33 -20.92
C ASP A 920 -60.98 3.92 -21.82
N GLU A 921 -60.90 5.23 -22.14
CA GLU A 921 -61.80 5.88 -23.09
C GLU A 921 -61.61 5.37 -24.53
N THR A 922 -60.36 5.19 -24.97
CA THR A 922 -60.04 4.61 -26.29
C THR A 922 -60.52 3.17 -26.39
N SER A 923 -60.36 2.38 -25.33
CA SER A 923 -60.83 0.99 -25.26
C SER A 923 -62.35 0.91 -25.25
N SER A 924 -63.03 1.80 -24.54
CA SER A 924 -64.49 1.90 -24.52
C SER A 924 -65.09 2.42 -25.84
N TYR A 925 -64.28 3.11 -26.67
CA TYR A 925 -64.65 3.52 -28.01
C TYR A 925 -64.52 2.37 -29.03
N ILE A 926 -63.58 1.44 -28.80
CA ILE A 926 -63.29 0.31 -29.70
C ILE A 926 -64.13 -0.93 -29.35
N SER A 927 -64.51 -1.15 -28.09
CA SER A 927 -65.35 -2.29 -27.70
C SER A 927 -66.83 -2.04 -28.04
N ALA A 928 -67.45 -2.99 -28.75
CA ALA A 928 -68.88 -2.96 -29.11
C ALA A 928 -69.81 -3.30 -27.93
N ASP A 929 -69.26 -3.44 -26.71
CA ASP A 929 -69.98 -3.91 -25.53
C ASP A 929 -70.62 -2.74 -24.78
N LYS A 930 -71.95 -2.62 -24.89
CA LYS A 930 -72.76 -1.44 -24.49
C LYS A 930 -72.85 -1.17 -22.98
N ALA A 931 -72.04 -1.83 -22.15
CA ALA A 931 -72.14 -1.75 -20.70
C ALA A 931 -71.55 -0.45 -20.12
N THR A 932 -70.51 0.12 -20.74
CA THR A 932 -69.82 1.33 -20.25
C THR A 932 -69.77 2.42 -21.32
N LYS A 933 -70.60 3.47 -21.17
CA LYS A 933 -70.66 4.60 -22.11
C LYS A 933 -69.44 5.51 -21.98
N SER A 934 -68.76 5.81 -23.09
CA SER A 934 -67.63 6.73 -23.16
C SER A 934 -67.97 8.12 -22.58
N TYR A 935 -67.01 8.78 -21.94
CA TYR A 935 -67.17 10.14 -21.42
C TYR A 935 -67.59 11.12 -22.52
N ARG A 936 -67.10 10.95 -23.75
CA ARG A 936 -67.54 11.72 -24.93
C ARG A 936 -69.04 11.58 -25.20
N GLU A 937 -69.61 10.39 -25.11
CA GLU A 937 -71.06 10.18 -25.29
C GLU A 937 -71.88 10.80 -24.17
N GLN A 938 -71.38 10.70 -22.92
CA GLN A 938 -72.03 11.32 -21.77
C GLN A 938 -72.04 12.85 -21.89
N LEU A 939 -70.90 13.44 -22.26
CA LEU A 939 -70.76 14.88 -22.49
C LEU A 939 -71.58 15.34 -23.69
N ASN A 940 -71.59 14.61 -24.81
CA ASN A 940 -72.43 14.94 -25.97
C ASN A 940 -73.92 14.84 -25.66
N LYS A 941 -74.34 13.88 -24.83
CA LYS A 941 -75.73 13.79 -24.34
C LYS A 941 -76.07 14.96 -23.41
N GLN A 942 -75.14 15.37 -22.54
CA GLN A 942 -75.30 16.57 -21.72
C GLN A 942 -75.38 17.83 -22.57
N ILE A 943 -74.54 17.98 -23.59
CA ILE A 943 -74.57 19.09 -24.56
C ILE A 943 -75.91 19.11 -25.31
N SER A 944 -76.36 17.97 -25.83
CA SER A 944 -77.66 17.88 -26.52
C SER A 944 -78.84 18.23 -25.60
N SER A 945 -78.77 17.81 -24.33
CA SER A 945 -79.75 18.13 -23.29
C SER A 945 -79.76 19.62 -22.94
N THR A 946 -78.57 20.23 -22.80
CA THR A 946 -78.45 21.66 -22.51
C THR A 946 -78.88 22.50 -23.70
N GLU A 947 -78.52 22.12 -24.92
CA GLU A 947 -78.99 22.77 -26.16
C GLU A 947 -80.52 22.68 -26.31
N ALA A 948 -81.12 21.53 -26.02
CA ALA A 948 -82.58 21.37 -26.00
C ALA A 948 -83.23 22.29 -24.94
N ARG A 949 -82.64 22.39 -23.73
CA ARG A 949 -83.09 23.33 -22.70
C ARG A 949 -82.93 24.79 -23.13
N ILE A 950 -81.83 25.14 -23.79
CA ILE A 950 -81.59 26.49 -24.32
C ILE A 950 -82.65 26.83 -25.37
N LYS A 951 -82.95 25.90 -26.28
CA LYS A 951 -83.98 26.08 -27.31
C LYS A 951 -85.36 26.28 -26.67
N ALA A 952 -85.76 25.42 -25.73
CA ALA A 952 -87.02 25.53 -25.01
C ALA A 952 -87.13 26.85 -24.22
N ASN A 953 -86.03 27.30 -23.60
CA ASN A 953 -86.00 28.57 -22.88
C ASN A 953 -86.08 29.79 -23.82
N ARG A 954 -85.46 29.74 -25.00
CA ARG A 954 -85.61 30.79 -26.02
C ARG A 954 -87.04 30.90 -26.53
N GLU A 955 -87.71 29.76 -26.71
CA GLU A 955 -89.13 29.70 -27.10
C GLU A 955 -90.03 30.30 -26.01
N LYS A 956 -89.82 29.92 -24.74
CA LYS A 956 -90.50 30.54 -23.60
C LYS A 956 -90.23 32.04 -23.49
N GLN A 957 -89.00 32.48 -23.72
CA GLN A 957 -88.63 33.90 -23.70
C GLN A 957 -89.33 34.68 -24.82
N LYS A 958 -89.51 34.10 -26.01
CA LYS A 958 -90.27 34.70 -27.11
C LYS A 958 -91.74 34.88 -26.73
N VAL A 959 -92.38 33.83 -26.22
CA VAL A 959 -93.76 33.89 -25.72
C VAL A 959 -93.92 34.91 -24.59
N THR A 960 -92.97 34.99 -23.67
CA THR A 960 -93.01 35.95 -22.56
C THR A 960 -92.84 37.38 -23.05
N LYS A 961 -91.97 37.63 -24.06
CA LYS A 961 -91.85 38.94 -24.69
C LYS A 961 -93.14 39.36 -25.39
N ASP A 962 -93.79 38.46 -26.11
CA ASP A 962 -95.04 38.76 -26.80
C ASP A 962 -96.16 39.08 -25.79
N VAL A 963 -96.29 38.28 -24.72
CA VAL A 963 -97.23 38.54 -23.60
C VAL A 963 -96.88 39.83 -22.85
N GLN A 964 -95.59 40.16 -22.68
CA GLN A 964 -95.15 41.39 -22.03
C GLN A 964 -95.50 42.62 -22.86
N ILE A 965 -95.40 42.56 -24.19
CA ILE A 965 -95.78 43.67 -25.10
C ILE A 965 -97.28 43.94 -25.00
N ASP A 966 -98.11 42.89 -25.01
CA ASP A 966 -99.56 43.04 -24.86
C ASP A 966 -99.93 43.52 -23.44
N GLY A 967 -99.31 42.95 -22.42
CA GLY A 967 -99.48 43.37 -21.03
C GLY A 967 -99.07 44.83 -20.79
N THR A 968 -97.98 45.30 -21.40
CA THR A 968 -97.55 46.72 -21.28
C THR A 968 -98.47 47.67 -22.04
N ARG A 969 -99.03 47.28 -23.20
CA ARG A 969 -100.08 48.05 -23.87
C ARG A 969 -101.33 48.14 -23.01
N GLN A 970 -101.76 47.02 -22.42
CA GLN A 970 -102.93 46.98 -21.54
C GLN A 970 -102.72 47.84 -20.28
N LEU A 971 -101.53 47.78 -19.67
CA LEU A 971 -101.15 48.63 -18.53
C LEU A 971 -101.14 50.13 -18.90
N LYS A 972 -100.71 50.47 -20.12
CA LYS A 972 -100.78 51.85 -20.63
C LYS A 972 -102.23 52.30 -20.77
N TYR A 973 -103.11 51.48 -21.36
CA TYR A 973 -104.53 51.79 -21.46
C TYR A 973 -105.18 51.97 -20.09
N TRP A 974 -104.85 51.12 -19.10
CA TRP A 974 -105.35 51.28 -17.73
C TRP A 974 -104.84 52.54 -17.04
N ARG A 975 -103.57 52.93 -17.25
CA ARG A 975 -103.03 54.21 -16.74
C ARG A 975 -103.69 55.41 -17.42
N ASP A 976 -103.91 55.36 -18.72
CA ASP A 976 -104.57 56.44 -19.45
C ASP A 976 -106.04 56.57 -19.01
N LEU A 977 -106.73 55.45 -18.77
CA LEU A 977 -108.07 55.43 -18.18
C LEU A 977 -108.08 56.01 -16.76
N LEU A 978 -107.14 55.59 -15.90
CA LEU A 978 -106.98 56.14 -14.55
C LEU A 978 -106.74 57.64 -14.58
N ARG A 979 -105.86 58.11 -15.47
CA ARG A 979 -105.56 59.53 -15.65
C ARG A 979 -106.78 60.31 -16.15
N MET A 980 -107.58 59.71 -17.03
CA MET A 980 -108.83 60.30 -17.49
C MET A 980 -109.88 60.36 -16.35
N MET A 981 -110.01 59.31 -15.55
CA MET A 981 -110.88 59.28 -14.38
C MET A 981 -110.44 60.28 -13.32
N GLU A 982 -109.13 60.46 -13.15
CA GLU A 982 -108.56 61.40 -12.20
C GLU A 982 -108.70 62.85 -12.66
N LEU A 983 -108.58 63.11 -13.97
CA LEU A 983 -108.94 64.40 -14.57
C LEU A 983 -110.43 64.69 -14.42
N LYS A 984 -111.31 63.70 -14.66
CA LYS A 984 -112.76 63.84 -14.41
C LYS A 984 -113.06 64.10 -12.93
N ARG A 985 -112.34 63.42 -12.01
CA ARG A 985 -112.44 63.65 -10.56
C ARG A 985 -112.04 65.08 -10.21
N LYS A 986 -110.91 65.57 -10.73
CA LYS A 986 -110.42 66.95 -10.50
C LYS A 986 -111.37 68.01 -11.06
N LEU A 987 -112.00 67.76 -12.21
CA LEU A 987 -113.05 68.61 -12.79
C LEU A 987 -114.30 68.66 -11.91
N ALA A 988 -114.67 67.52 -11.29
CA ALA A 988 -115.83 67.44 -10.40
C ALA A 988 -115.57 68.02 -9.00
N THR A 989 -114.32 68.01 -8.52
CA THR A 989 -113.93 68.58 -7.21
C THR A 989 -113.46 70.04 -7.28
N GLY A 990 -113.37 70.64 -8.47
CA GLY A 990 -112.93 72.03 -8.65
C GLY A 990 -111.42 72.25 -8.43
N GLU A 991 -110.62 71.18 -8.45
CA GLU A 991 -109.16 71.20 -8.22
C GLU A 991 -108.35 71.18 -9.52
N LEU A 992 -108.89 71.73 -10.61
CA LEU A 992 -108.24 71.77 -11.93
C LEU A 992 -107.79 73.19 -12.30
#